data_AF-A0AAP9QZB8-F1
#
_entry.id   AF-A0AAP9QZB8-F1
#
_cell.length_a   1.000
_cell.length_b   1.000
_cell.length_c   1.000
_cell.angle_alpha   90.00
_cell.angle_beta   90.00
_cell.angle_gamma   90.00
#
_symmetry.space_group_name_H-M   'P 1'
#
loop_
_entity.id
_entity.type
_entity.pdbx_description
1 polymer ?
#
loop_
_entity_poly.entity_id
_entity_poly.type
_entity_poly.pdbx_seq_one_letter_code
_entity_poly.pdbx_strand_id
1 'polypeptide(L)'
;MSVLPKFSWPVPSNSRGSDFTNQDDVMSHLEGEPTGWYLLGSNGMWHGGIHITSTTTPWCALSGKAASEVVDFPVAFKGEQAVRCMADGEVVAYRICRDYLTVPWEIGPLNVSGSFVLVRHYIQPGEKKESGLHFYTLYMHLAPYSAYAASKSETQWIVNDNLSAYRPEWVMSASTNNKEVSNSYRVATIPKGAHVEWDATDSNLHTIGHNGRRYGLVTFKGLSDRAKAKGIKTRLEEGQQYWILTDKNNLVPSSGAAPCPSWWTHLMPPFAEPMQFDTVVCPTPYPISAGDSVGHLGYFQSPKDGGYNARYQVHIECLSMDDHLETFLKNPEKVGESSPLYLKCPSGLPLFSKDLRTKAMVSSGRVSQGEAILKLNQVKTETGAQKQEYWFLPYANGYVPKANKAVETLSQYDLEKRGFTTAVDEAPSFDHLDGKTPPKGLVRSVLDWLHHTSSNDTRVSHRVVPLNYKRLLNRIDGSISPYSPHEYLSAIHNPSYRDAKNRMIVKHPSEWYHKQSDPVWLPFLNNLTKDAPEWKTYSEAYIEKMAWMQDAGKLKLGPSLWHMHPVEFLGAFHENRKLIWIKIVEQKFGRDIAESFKQKVISVGTELSIDPDYIMACMALETGTKFNTSTKNPKSSATGLIQFMENTAADLGTTTTKLSKMTHVEQMDYVKKYFNMQAANFNYPTKEWSLGDVYLSIFTPSAMLIKDSDTVYAKGQRAYAVNLFHDRNKDGKITKAEIVKNIEGFYKDGFKYAG
;
A
#
# COMPACT_ATOMS: atom_id res chain seq x y z
N MET A 1 -14.50 11.85 -12.78
CA MET A 1 -14.59 11.34 -11.40
C MET A 1 -13.29 10.66 -11.09
N SER A 2 -12.62 11.10 -10.03
CA SER A 2 -11.39 10.48 -9.54
C SER A 2 -11.58 8.99 -9.23
N VAL A 3 -10.52 8.21 -9.45
CA VAL A 3 -10.44 6.78 -9.17
C VAL A 3 -9.15 6.52 -8.41
N LEU A 4 -9.27 6.22 -7.12
CA LEU A 4 -8.12 5.94 -6.25
C LEU A 4 -8.21 4.48 -5.79
N PRO A 5 -7.44 3.56 -6.38
CA PRO A 5 -7.40 2.18 -5.90
C PRO A 5 -6.80 2.14 -4.50
N LYS A 6 -7.21 1.16 -3.69
CA LYS A 6 -6.49 0.85 -2.45
C LYS A 6 -5.13 0.26 -2.80
N PHE A 7 -4.20 0.38 -1.85
CA PHE A 7 -2.84 -0.14 -1.98
C PHE A 7 -2.47 -1.01 -0.78
N SER A 8 -1.66 -2.03 -1.02
CA SER A 8 -1.09 -2.92 0.01
C SER A 8 0.34 -3.31 -0.36
N TRP A 9 1.13 -3.71 0.63
CA TRP A 9 2.45 -4.25 0.40
C TRP A 9 2.38 -5.68 -0.16
N PRO A 10 3.32 -6.08 -1.03
CA PRO A 10 3.25 -7.36 -1.75
C PRO A 10 3.37 -8.57 -0.83
N VAL A 11 3.92 -8.40 0.38
CA VAL A 11 4.04 -9.43 1.40
C VAL A 11 3.82 -8.82 2.79
N PRO A 12 3.35 -9.61 3.78
CA PRO A 12 3.35 -9.17 5.17
C PRO A 12 4.76 -9.10 5.75
N SER A 13 4.91 -8.31 6.82
CA SER A 13 6.17 -8.13 7.56
C SER A 13 6.56 -9.32 8.44
N ASN A 14 5.66 -10.29 8.67
CA ASN A 14 5.93 -11.50 9.43
C ASN A 14 4.87 -12.58 9.20
N SER A 15 5.12 -13.78 9.76
CA SER A 15 4.23 -14.96 9.67
C SER A 15 2.84 -14.78 10.27
N ARG A 16 2.60 -13.75 11.09
CA ARG A 16 1.25 -13.44 11.63
C ARG A 16 0.41 -12.60 10.67
N GLY A 17 0.98 -12.20 9.53
CA GLY A 17 0.28 -11.43 8.51
C GLY A 17 0.21 -9.92 8.79
N SER A 18 1.01 -9.39 9.72
CA SER A 18 1.07 -7.95 9.96
C SER A 18 1.60 -7.19 8.75
N ASP A 19 1.16 -5.95 8.55
CA ASP A 19 1.70 -5.07 7.52
C ASP A 19 3.02 -4.41 7.96
N PHE A 20 3.76 -3.88 6.98
CA PHE A 20 4.86 -2.95 7.24
C PHE A 20 4.32 -1.58 7.65
N THR A 21 5.02 -0.89 8.54
CA THR A 21 4.54 0.39 9.08
C THR A 21 4.56 1.49 8.03
N ASN A 22 5.54 1.45 7.13
CA ASN A 22 5.78 2.48 6.12
C ASN A 22 6.61 1.91 4.96
N GLN A 23 6.76 2.70 3.90
CA GLN A 23 7.53 2.34 2.71
C GLN A 23 9.00 2.03 3.02
N ASP A 24 9.64 2.79 3.90
CA ASP A 24 11.06 2.58 4.23
C ASP A 24 11.28 1.21 4.88
N ASP A 25 10.35 0.75 5.73
CA ASP A 25 10.42 -0.58 6.36
C ASP A 25 10.40 -1.71 5.32
N VAL A 26 9.51 -1.65 4.32
CA VAL A 26 9.44 -2.68 3.27
C VAL A 26 10.62 -2.56 2.31
N MET A 27 11.10 -1.35 2.02
CA MET A 27 12.31 -1.16 1.21
C MET A 27 13.54 -1.75 1.89
N SER A 28 13.71 -1.54 3.21
CA SER A 28 14.78 -2.17 3.98
C SER A 28 14.63 -3.69 4.08
N HIS A 29 13.40 -4.21 4.08
CA HIS A 29 13.17 -5.66 3.97
C HIS A 29 13.68 -6.21 2.64
N LEU A 30 13.43 -5.50 1.53
CA LEU A 30 13.91 -5.89 0.19
C LEU A 30 15.45 -5.76 0.04
N GLU A 31 16.10 -4.90 0.82
CA GLU A 31 17.58 -4.82 0.85
C GLU A 31 18.23 -6.10 1.40
N GLY A 32 17.47 -6.91 2.14
CA GLY A 32 17.90 -8.24 2.60
C GLY A 32 17.87 -9.32 1.50
N GLU A 33 17.33 -9.02 0.31
CA GLU A 33 17.25 -9.98 -0.78
C GLU A 33 18.62 -10.21 -1.44
N PRO A 34 18.98 -11.47 -1.72
CA PRO A 34 20.32 -11.78 -2.22
C PRO A 34 20.51 -11.40 -3.70
N THR A 35 19.43 -11.26 -4.47
CA THR A 35 19.45 -11.01 -5.93
C THR A 35 18.12 -10.40 -6.38
N GLY A 36 18.04 -10.01 -7.66
CA GLY A 36 16.78 -9.60 -8.29
C GLY A 36 16.42 -8.16 -7.99
N TRP A 37 17.38 -7.26 -8.16
CA TRP A 37 17.18 -5.83 -7.95
C TRP A 37 16.71 -5.15 -9.23
N TYR A 38 15.82 -4.18 -9.09
CA TYR A 38 15.31 -3.38 -10.19
C TYR A 38 16.42 -2.64 -10.97
N LEU A 39 16.22 -2.57 -12.29
CA LEU A 39 17.06 -2.10 -13.40
C LEU A 39 18.05 -3.14 -13.94
N LEU A 40 18.91 -3.71 -13.10
CA LEU A 40 19.92 -4.68 -13.53
C LEU A 40 20.08 -5.81 -12.51
N GLY A 41 20.02 -7.05 -13.01
CA GLY A 41 20.24 -8.25 -12.23
C GLY A 41 21.71 -8.43 -11.82
N SER A 42 21.96 -9.39 -10.92
CA SER A 42 23.33 -9.73 -10.47
C SER A 42 24.23 -10.26 -11.59
N ASN A 43 23.63 -10.72 -12.69
CA ASN A 43 24.30 -11.16 -13.92
C ASN A 43 24.57 -10.00 -14.90
N GLY A 44 24.23 -8.76 -14.56
CA GLY A 44 24.42 -7.61 -15.45
C GLY A 44 23.37 -7.45 -16.54
N MET A 45 22.35 -8.32 -16.57
CA MET A 45 21.26 -8.26 -17.53
C MET A 45 20.14 -7.34 -17.05
N TRP A 46 19.29 -6.91 -17.98
CA TRP A 46 18.03 -6.22 -17.69
C TRP A 46 17.21 -6.95 -16.62
N HIS A 47 16.61 -6.18 -15.71
CA HIS A 47 15.71 -6.70 -14.70
C HIS A 47 14.59 -5.69 -14.38
N GLY A 48 13.41 -5.90 -14.96
CA GLY A 48 12.27 -4.97 -14.87
C GLY A 48 11.54 -4.95 -13.53
N GLY A 49 11.83 -5.93 -12.66
CA GLY A 49 11.12 -6.13 -11.40
C GLY A 49 11.99 -6.21 -10.17
N ILE A 50 11.42 -6.87 -9.16
CA ILE A 50 12.10 -7.24 -7.90
C ILE A 50 11.88 -8.73 -7.61
N HIS A 51 12.84 -9.37 -6.95
CA HIS A 51 12.61 -10.66 -6.31
C HIS A 51 12.25 -10.47 -4.84
N ILE A 52 11.31 -11.30 -4.36
CA ILE A 52 11.13 -11.57 -2.93
C ILE A 52 11.35 -13.06 -2.72
N THR A 53 12.19 -13.44 -1.76
CA THR A 53 12.59 -14.84 -1.56
C THR A 53 12.32 -15.33 -0.14
N SER A 54 12.44 -16.66 0.04
CA SER A 54 12.41 -17.30 1.35
C SER A 54 13.51 -16.82 2.31
N THR A 55 14.52 -16.08 1.82
CA THR A 55 15.58 -15.50 2.65
C THR A 55 15.03 -14.47 3.62
N THR A 56 14.20 -13.54 3.13
CA THR A 56 13.61 -12.47 3.93
C THR A 56 12.18 -12.83 4.34
N THR A 57 11.48 -13.60 3.52
CA THR A 57 10.03 -13.83 3.63
C THR A 57 9.68 -15.33 3.65
N PRO A 58 10.29 -16.15 4.53
CA PRO A 58 10.09 -17.60 4.56
C PRO A 58 8.62 -18.00 4.79
N TRP A 59 7.86 -17.18 5.50
CA TRP A 59 6.43 -17.42 5.75
C TRP A 59 5.54 -17.30 4.50
N CYS A 60 6.06 -16.80 3.38
CA CYS A 60 5.35 -16.81 2.09
C CYS A 60 5.77 -17.96 1.18
N ALA A 61 6.77 -18.76 1.56
CA ALA A 61 7.20 -19.92 0.78
C ALA A 61 6.24 -21.08 1.00
N LEU A 62 5.94 -21.81 -0.08
CA LEU A 62 5.08 -22.98 -0.03
C LEU A 62 5.78 -24.15 -0.71
N SER A 63 6.17 -25.14 0.10
CA SER A 63 6.79 -26.36 -0.40
C SER A 63 5.76 -27.27 -1.05
N GLY A 64 6.11 -27.77 -2.24
CA GLY A 64 5.43 -28.86 -2.91
C GLY A 64 5.90 -30.23 -2.43
N LYS A 65 5.80 -31.21 -3.33
CA LYS A 65 6.21 -32.60 -3.09
C LYS A 65 7.32 -33.05 -4.03
N ALA A 66 7.95 -32.13 -4.77
CA ALA A 66 9.02 -32.51 -5.68
C ALA A 66 10.21 -33.05 -4.87
N ALA A 67 10.85 -34.12 -5.36
CA ALA A 67 11.96 -34.75 -4.64
C ALA A 67 13.12 -33.76 -4.39
N SER A 68 13.39 -32.87 -5.35
CA SER A 68 14.43 -31.85 -5.21
C SER A 68 14.11 -30.82 -4.12
N GLU A 69 12.83 -30.47 -3.93
CA GLU A 69 12.42 -29.58 -2.83
C GLU A 69 12.75 -30.19 -1.48
N VAL A 70 12.49 -31.50 -1.30
CA VAL A 70 12.75 -32.22 -0.05
C VAL A 70 14.25 -32.30 0.25
N VAL A 71 15.07 -32.45 -0.79
CA VAL A 71 16.54 -32.48 -0.66
C VAL A 71 17.09 -31.10 -0.31
N ASP A 72 16.67 -30.07 -1.04
CA ASP A 72 17.18 -28.70 -0.85
C ASP A 72 16.63 -28.04 0.43
N PHE A 73 15.40 -28.37 0.80
CA PHE A 73 14.68 -27.85 1.97
C PHE A 73 14.06 -29.00 2.78
N PRO A 74 14.84 -29.69 3.63
CA PRO A 74 14.35 -30.82 4.42
C PRO A 74 13.18 -30.49 5.36
N VAL A 75 13.04 -29.21 5.71
CA VAL A 75 11.88 -28.69 6.44
C VAL A 75 11.00 -27.93 5.46
N ALA A 76 9.84 -28.50 5.16
CA ALA A 76 8.86 -27.91 4.25
C ALA A 76 8.32 -26.58 4.79
N PHE A 77 8.25 -25.58 3.91
CA PHE A 77 7.55 -24.33 4.18
C PHE A 77 6.05 -24.51 4.02
N LYS A 78 5.29 -23.95 4.95
CA LYS A 78 3.84 -24.18 5.05
C LYS A 78 3.00 -23.18 4.26
N GLY A 79 3.59 -22.10 3.78
CA GLY A 79 2.86 -20.97 3.19
C GLY A 79 1.93 -20.32 4.20
N GLU A 80 2.44 -19.95 5.38
CA GLU A 80 1.62 -19.33 6.44
C GLU A 80 0.95 -18.03 6.00
N GLN A 81 1.52 -17.32 5.02
CA GLN A 81 0.96 -16.13 4.41
C GLN A 81 1.12 -16.17 2.89
N ALA A 82 0.19 -15.55 2.18
CA ALA A 82 0.29 -15.39 0.73
C ALA A 82 1.05 -14.11 0.35
N VAL A 83 1.62 -14.12 -0.85
CA VAL A 83 1.90 -12.93 -1.64
C VAL A 83 0.56 -12.24 -1.96
N ARG A 84 0.54 -10.91 -1.86
CA ARG A 84 -0.67 -10.09 -1.88
C ARG A 84 -0.74 -9.20 -3.13
N CYS A 85 -1.96 -8.96 -3.59
CA CYS A 85 -2.23 -7.97 -4.63
C CYS A 85 -1.86 -6.57 -4.10
N MET A 86 -1.06 -5.81 -4.85
CA MET A 86 -0.50 -4.54 -4.38
C MET A 86 -1.46 -3.37 -4.56
N ALA A 87 -2.43 -3.48 -5.47
CA ALA A 87 -3.45 -2.47 -5.70
C ALA A 87 -4.78 -3.12 -6.08
N ASP A 88 -5.90 -2.41 -5.88
CA ASP A 88 -7.19 -2.84 -6.44
C ASP A 88 -7.08 -2.93 -7.97
N GLY A 89 -7.68 -3.97 -8.54
CA GLY A 89 -7.58 -4.21 -9.98
C GLY A 89 -8.41 -5.41 -10.43
N GLU A 90 -8.02 -5.97 -11.56
CA GLU A 90 -8.67 -7.10 -12.20
C GLU A 90 -7.62 -8.06 -12.78
N VAL A 91 -7.83 -9.37 -12.63
CA VAL A 91 -6.95 -10.38 -13.23
C VAL A 91 -7.24 -10.44 -14.72
N VAL A 92 -6.21 -10.24 -15.55
CA VAL A 92 -6.35 -10.13 -17.02
C VAL A 92 -5.57 -11.19 -17.80
N ALA A 93 -4.56 -11.79 -17.20
CA ALA A 93 -3.89 -12.97 -17.72
C ALA A 93 -3.29 -13.80 -16.59
N TYR A 94 -3.16 -15.11 -16.80
CA TYR A 94 -2.46 -15.99 -15.87
C TYR A 94 -1.94 -17.23 -16.58
N ARG A 95 -1.02 -17.93 -15.92
CA ARG A 95 -0.68 -19.33 -16.19
C ARG A 95 -0.62 -20.05 -14.86
N ILE A 96 -1.41 -21.11 -14.70
CA ILE A 96 -1.33 -22.00 -13.52
C ILE A 96 -0.59 -23.25 -13.98
N CYS A 97 0.63 -23.47 -13.50
CA CYS A 97 1.33 -24.71 -13.81
C CYS A 97 0.79 -25.84 -12.93
N ARG A 98 0.60 -27.03 -13.52
CA ARG A 98 0.21 -28.22 -12.77
C ARG A 98 1.30 -28.58 -11.75
N ASP A 99 2.55 -28.53 -12.19
CA ASP A 99 3.74 -28.75 -11.38
C ASP A 99 4.90 -27.86 -11.87
N TYR A 100 6.07 -27.96 -11.25
CA TYR A 100 7.26 -27.22 -11.68
C TYR A 100 7.68 -27.58 -13.12
N LEU A 101 8.19 -26.58 -13.84
CA LEU A 101 8.77 -26.78 -15.17
C LEU A 101 10.21 -27.27 -15.02
N THR A 102 10.63 -28.19 -15.89
CA THR A 102 12.01 -28.68 -15.91
C THR A 102 12.81 -28.00 -17.02
N VAL A 103 14.02 -27.53 -16.72
CA VAL A 103 14.99 -26.96 -17.66
C VAL A 103 16.27 -27.81 -17.66
N PRO A 104 16.87 -28.15 -18.81
CA PRO A 104 18.08 -28.95 -18.86
C PRO A 104 19.27 -28.27 -18.16
N TRP A 105 20.06 -29.06 -17.43
CA TRP A 105 21.32 -28.63 -16.82
C TRP A 105 22.31 -29.80 -16.67
N GLU A 106 23.60 -29.50 -16.50
CA GLU A 106 24.71 -30.47 -16.53
C GLU A 106 24.59 -31.59 -15.49
N ILE A 107 24.11 -31.27 -14.28
CA ILE A 107 23.94 -32.25 -13.19
C ILE A 107 22.54 -32.89 -13.14
N GLY A 108 21.70 -32.62 -14.15
CA GLY A 108 20.31 -33.05 -14.22
C GLY A 108 19.33 -31.88 -14.36
N PRO A 109 18.06 -32.15 -14.71
CA PRO A 109 17.07 -31.10 -14.95
C PRO A 109 16.82 -30.26 -13.70
N LEU A 110 16.80 -28.94 -13.87
CA LEU A 110 16.45 -27.97 -12.84
C LEU A 110 14.95 -27.69 -12.85
N ASN A 111 14.37 -27.56 -11.67
CA ASN A 111 12.98 -27.20 -11.46
C ASN A 111 12.82 -25.69 -11.29
N VAL A 112 11.92 -25.11 -12.08
CA VAL A 112 11.58 -23.69 -12.04
C VAL A 112 10.08 -23.51 -12.01
N SER A 113 9.60 -22.62 -11.12
CA SER A 113 8.19 -22.32 -11.11
C SER A 113 7.78 -21.44 -12.29
N GLY A 114 6.81 -21.91 -13.07
CA GLY A 114 6.30 -21.22 -14.26
C GLY A 114 4.96 -20.51 -14.06
N SER A 115 4.32 -20.63 -12.90
CA SER A 115 3.01 -20.02 -12.67
C SER A 115 3.12 -18.51 -12.52
N PHE A 116 2.15 -17.78 -13.07
CA PHE A 116 2.04 -16.33 -12.91
C PHE A 116 0.61 -15.84 -12.95
N VAL A 117 0.40 -14.63 -12.45
CA VAL A 117 -0.80 -13.83 -12.69
C VAL A 117 -0.44 -12.39 -13.03
N LEU A 118 -1.19 -11.80 -13.95
CA LEU A 118 -1.11 -10.41 -14.35
C LEU A 118 -2.39 -9.70 -13.91
N VAL A 119 -2.25 -8.66 -13.11
CA VAL A 119 -3.35 -7.82 -12.64
C VAL A 119 -3.27 -6.46 -13.34
N ARG A 120 -4.38 -6.02 -13.93
CA ARG A 120 -4.53 -4.67 -14.50
C ARG A 120 -5.12 -3.74 -13.45
N HIS A 121 -4.60 -2.53 -13.39
CA HIS A 121 -5.01 -1.48 -12.46
C HIS A 121 -5.35 -0.20 -13.22
N TYR A 122 -6.09 0.67 -12.54
CA TYR A 122 -6.37 2.02 -13.01
C TYR A 122 -6.35 3.00 -11.84
N ILE A 123 -5.58 4.08 -12.00
CA ILE A 123 -5.56 5.21 -11.05
C ILE A 123 -5.84 6.49 -11.83
N GLN A 124 -6.70 7.35 -11.29
CA GLN A 124 -6.98 8.69 -11.79
C GLN A 124 -7.16 9.64 -10.61
N PRO A 125 -6.11 10.34 -10.16
CA PRO A 125 -6.24 11.27 -9.04
C PRO A 125 -7.14 12.46 -9.37
N GLY A 126 -7.11 12.92 -10.62
CA GLY A 126 -7.86 14.07 -11.11
C GLY A 126 -9.24 13.71 -11.66
N GLU A 127 -9.94 14.71 -12.18
CA GLU A 127 -11.27 14.51 -12.76
C GLU A 127 -11.22 14.09 -14.23
N LYS A 128 -10.13 14.45 -14.93
CA LYS A 128 -9.94 14.20 -16.34
C LYS A 128 -9.03 13.00 -16.60
N LYS A 129 -9.15 12.46 -17.82
CA LYS A 129 -8.43 11.26 -18.26
C LYS A 129 -6.92 11.46 -18.34
N GLU A 130 -6.44 12.69 -18.53
CA GLU A 130 -5.02 13.01 -18.59
C GLU A 130 -4.32 12.85 -17.23
N SER A 131 -5.10 12.82 -16.13
CA SER A 131 -4.62 12.43 -14.81
C SER A 131 -4.74 10.92 -14.58
N GLY A 132 -5.15 10.13 -15.58
CA GLY A 132 -5.33 8.69 -15.49
C GLY A 132 -4.07 7.93 -15.89
N LEU A 133 -3.91 6.73 -15.33
CA LEU A 133 -2.88 5.79 -15.72
C LEU A 133 -3.38 4.35 -15.62
N HIS A 134 -3.29 3.62 -16.73
CA HIS A 134 -3.33 2.17 -16.72
C HIS A 134 -1.94 1.59 -16.45
N PHE A 135 -1.87 0.67 -15.50
CA PHE A 135 -0.65 -0.07 -15.20
C PHE A 135 -1.00 -1.50 -14.80
N TYR A 136 0.01 -2.36 -14.73
CA TYR A 136 -0.12 -3.78 -14.44
C TYR A 136 0.86 -4.18 -13.36
N THR A 137 0.50 -5.19 -12.58
CA THR A 137 1.46 -5.92 -11.74
C THR A 137 1.54 -7.37 -12.20
N LEU A 138 2.75 -7.81 -12.54
CA LEU A 138 3.05 -9.19 -12.88
C LEU A 138 3.63 -9.89 -11.65
N TYR A 139 3.06 -11.04 -11.28
CA TYR A 139 3.58 -11.90 -10.22
C TYR A 139 4.02 -13.23 -10.84
N MET A 140 5.31 -13.38 -11.10
CA MET A 140 5.92 -14.51 -11.78
C MET A 140 6.63 -15.45 -10.76
N HIS A 141 6.76 -16.73 -11.12
CA HIS A 141 7.34 -17.78 -10.28
C HIS A 141 6.50 -18.15 -9.04
N LEU A 142 5.18 -17.99 -9.09
CA LEU A 142 4.28 -18.40 -8.00
C LEU A 142 4.22 -19.93 -7.86
N ALA A 143 4.00 -20.45 -6.66
CA ALA A 143 3.89 -21.89 -6.42
C ALA A 143 2.85 -22.58 -7.34
N PRO A 144 3.16 -23.78 -7.88
CA PRO A 144 2.27 -24.50 -8.80
C PRO A 144 1.05 -25.11 -8.10
N TYR A 145 0.09 -25.59 -8.89
CA TYR A 145 -1.14 -26.21 -8.39
C TYR A 145 -0.90 -27.48 -7.55
N SER A 146 0.17 -28.22 -7.83
CA SER A 146 0.60 -29.40 -7.06
C SER A 146 0.95 -29.07 -5.60
N ALA A 147 1.51 -27.88 -5.34
CA ALA A 147 1.92 -27.46 -4.00
C ALA A 147 0.74 -27.26 -3.04
N TYR A 148 -0.45 -26.94 -3.58
CA TYR A 148 -1.69 -26.79 -2.81
C TYR A 148 -2.42 -28.12 -2.58
N ALA A 149 -1.84 -29.28 -2.88
CA ALA A 149 -2.56 -30.56 -2.82
C ALA A 149 -3.18 -30.88 -1.44
N ALA A 150 -2.55 -30.45 -0.34
CA ALA A 150 -3.09 -30.67 1.00
C ALA A 150 -4.38 -29.87 1.29
N SER A 151 -4.59 -28.73 0.64
CA SER A 151 -5.82 -27.94 0.79
C SER A 151 -7.02 -28.58 0.08
N LYS A 152 -6.80 -29.47 -0.89
CA LYS A 152 -7.87 -30.05 -1.73
C LYS A 152 -8.75 -31.05 -0.97
N SER A 153 -8.19 -31.69 0.05
CA SER A 153 -8.92 -32.59 0.95
C SER A 153 -9.25 -31.93 2.28
N GLU A 154 -8.99 -30.62 2.43
CA GLU A 154 -9.25 -29.92 3.67
C GLU A 154 -10.75 -29.64 3.80
N THR A 155 -11.37 -30.30 4.77
CA THR A 155 -12.72 -29.96 5.21
C THR A 155 -12.69 -29.22 6.52
N GLN A 156 -11.57 -29.14 7.23
CA GLN A 156 -11.47 -28.54 8.55
C GLN A 156 -10.78 -27.18 8.46
N TRP A 157 -11.49 -26.12 8.83
CA TRP A 157 -11.05 -24.74 8.67
C TRP A 157 -11.03 -23.99 10.01
N ILE A 158 -10.18 -22.98 10.08
CA ILE A 158 -10.12 -22.00 11.15
C ILE A 158 -10.60 -20.67 10.59
N VAL A 159 -11.53 -20.04 11.30
CA VAL A 159 -12.06 -18.72 10.93
C VAL A 159 -10.97 -17.67 11.17
N ASN A 160 -10.62 -16.91 10.14
CA ASN A 160 -9.52 -15.93 10.17
C ASN A 160 -9.98 -14.49 10.47
N ASP A 161 -11.29 -14.25 10.56
CA ASP A 161 -11.89 -12.94 10.88
C ASP A 161 -13.16 -13.13 11.76
N ASN A 162 -13.78 -12.04 12.21
CA ASN A 162 -15.06 -12.06 12.92
C ASN A 162 -16.21 -11.97 11.92
N LEU A 163 -16.80 -13.11 11.57
CA LEU A 163 -17.77 -13.18 10.48
C LEU A 163 -19.21 -13.22 11.03
N SER A 164 -20.16 -12.71 10.26
CA SER A 164 -21.58 -12.90 10.59
C SER A 164 -22.00 -14.32 10.22
N ALA A 165 -22.70 -14.99 11.13
CA ALA A 165 -23.25 -16.33 10.95
C ALA A 165 -24.78 -16.26 10.80
N TYR A 166 -25.28 -16.81 9.69
CA TYR A 166 -26.70 -16.85 9.36
C TYR A 166 -27.23 -18.28 9.41
N ARG A 167 -28.51 -18.44 9.74
CA ARG A 167 -29.17 -19.76 9.71
C ARG A 167 -29.22 -20.34 8.28
N PRO A 168 -29.28 -21.67 8.09
CA PRO A 168 -29.32 -22.30 6.77
C PRO A 168 -30.38 -21.74 5.80
N GLU A 169 -31.54 -21.32 6.32
CA GLU A 169 -32.66 -20.76 5.54
C GLU A 169 -32.33 -19.42 4.87
N TRP A 170 -31.27 -18.73 5.34
CA TRP A 170 -30.82 -17.46 4.79
C TRP A 170 -30.57 -17.53 3.28
N VAL A 171 -30.15 -18.69 2.76
CA VAL A 171 -29.87 -18.92 1.34
C VAL A 171 -31.05 -18.53 0.43
N MET A 172 -32.30 -18.67 0.92
CA MET A 172 -33.51 -18.29 0.17
C MET A 172 -33.61 -16.77 -0.08
N SER A 173 -32.87 -15.97 0.68
CA SER A 173 -32.83 -14.51 0.58
C SER A 173 -31.45 -13.96 0.17
N ALA A 174 -30.45 -14.84 0.04
CA ALA A 174 -29.05 -14.44 -0.12
C ALA A 174 -28.80 -13.59 -1.37
N SER A 175 -29.49 -13.88 -2.47
CA SER A 175 -29.39 -13.15 -3.75
C SER A 175 -30.25 -11.87 -3.81
N THR A 176 -31.03 -11.56 -2.76
CA THR A 176 -31.92 -10.40 -2.73
C THR A 176 -31.27 -9.21 -2.01
N ASN A 177 -31.52 -7.98 -2.45
CA ASN A 177 -31.03 -6.77 -1.78
C ASN A 177 -31.86 -6.37 -0.55
N ASN A 178 -32.37 -7.33 0.24
CA ASN A 178 -33.23 -7.05 1.38
C ASN A 178 -32.48 -7.26 2.71
N LYS A 179 -31.85 -6.18 3.20
CA LYS A 179 -31.06 -6.20 4.45
C LYS A 179 -31.89 -6.58 5.68
N GLU A 180 -33.16 -6.18 5.77
CA GLU A 180 -34.00 -6.50 6.94
C GLU A 180 -34.26 -8.00 7.03
N VAL A 181 -34.66 -8.61 5.90
CA VAL A 181 -34.88 -10.06 5.83
C VAL A 181 -33.56 -10.81 6.07
N SER A 182 -32.47 -10.41 5.42
CA SER A 182 -31.14 -11.02 5.64
C SER A 182 -30.70 -10.96 7.11
N ASN A 183 -30.91 -9.82 7.78
CA ASN A 183 -30.56 -9.66 9.19
C ASN A 183 -31.45 -10.46 10.13
N SER A 184 -32.68 -10.78 9.73
CA SER A 184 -33.57 -11.64 10.53
C SER A 184 -33.03 -13.08 10.68
N TYR A 185 -32.28 -13.57 9.69
CA TYR A 185 -31.61 -14.88 9.75
C TYR A 185 -30.25 -14.87 10.47
N ARG A 186 -29.73 -13.70 10.83
CA ARG A 186 -28.43 -13.58 11.50
C ARG A 186 -28.54 -14.08 12.95
N VAL A 187 -27.74 -15.08 13.30
CA VAL A 187 -27.74 -15.69 14.64
C VAL A 187 -26.74 -14.99 15.55
N ALA A 188 -25.49 -14.86 15.09
CA ALA A 188 -24.39 -14.34 15.89
C ALA A 188 -23.20 -13.90 15.01
N THR A 189 -22.12 -13.53 15.67
CA THR A 189 -20.79 -13.41 15.05
C THR A 189 -19.99 -14.67 15.37
N ILE A 190 -19.46 -15.35 14.36
CA ILE A 190 -18.46 -16.40 14.55
C ILE A 190 -17.09 -15.73 14.77
N PRO A 191 -16.41 -15.99 15.89
CA PRO A 191 -15.18 -15.29 16.21
C PRO A 191 -13.98 -15.85 15.45
N LYS A 192 -12.98 -14.99 15.21
CA LYS A 192 -11.66 -15.40 14.72
C LYS A 192 -11.06 -16.49 15.61
N GLY A 193 -10.54 -17.54 15.00
CA GLY A 193 -9.96 -18.71 15.65
C GLY A 193 -10.99 -19.79 16.02
N ALA A 194 -12.25 -19.67 15.59
CA ALA A 194 -13.23 -20.74 15.62
C ALA A 194 -12.87 -21.85 14.63
N HIS A 195 -13.17 -23.10 14.98
CA HIS A 195 -13.05 -24.24 14.08
C HIS A 195 -14.39 -24.50 13.39
N VAL A 196 -14.35 -24.72 12.08
CA VAL A 196 -15.53 -25.06 11.27
C VAL A 196 -15.18 -26.19 10.30
N GLU A 197 -16.16 -27.00 9.95
CA GLU A 197 -16.03 -28.00 8.90
C GLU A 197 -16.82 -27.54 7.66
N TRP A 198 -16.18 -27.56 6.50
CA TRP A 198 -16.76 -27.13 5.23
C TRP A 198 -16.02 -27.77 4.07
N ASP A 199 -16.76 -28.45 3.19
CA ASP A 199 -16.25 -28.92 1.91
C ASP A 199 -16.46 -27.84 0.84
N ALA A 200 -15.37 -27.19 0.45
CA ALA A 200 -15.40 -26.12 -0.57
C ALA A 200 -15.69 -26.63 -1.98
N THR A 201 -15.60 -27.95 -2.21
CA THR A 201 -15.82 -28.60 -3.51
C THR A 201 -17.29 -28.98 -3.74
N ASP A 202 -18.09 -29.10 -2.67
CA ASP A 202 -19.53 -29.35 -2.78
C ASP A 202 -20.28 -28.06 -3.18
N SER A 203 -20.89 -28.08 -4.36
CA SER A 203 -21.67 -26.97 -4.91
C SER A 203 -22.90 -26.60 -4.08
N ASN A 204 -23.42 -27.53 -3.26
CA ASN A 204 -24.58 -27.28 -2.41
C ASN A 204 -24.21 -26.52 -1.13
N LEU A 205 -22.92 -26.51 -0.77
CA LEU A 205 -22.42 -25.89 0.45
C LEU A 205 -21.84 -24.49 0.21
N HIS A 206 -22.09 -23.89 -0.95
CA HIS A 206 -21.70 -22.50 -1.22
C HIS A 206 -22.72 -21.74 -2.07
N THR A 207 -22.74 -20.42 -1.91
CA THR A 207 -23.61 -19.51 -2.68
C THR A 207 -22.96 -18.14 -2.84
N ILE A 208 -23.48 -17.33 -3.78
CA ILE A 208 -23.09 -15.92 -3.96
C ILE A 208 -24.23 -15.03 -3.47
N GLY A 209 -23.91 -14.16 -2.50
CA GLY A 209 -24.86 -13.18 -1.99
C GLY A 209 -25.10 -12.05 -3.01
N HIS A 210 -26.16 -11.25 -2.79
CA HIS A 210 -26.47 -10.05 -3.60
C HIS A 210 -25.29 -9.06 -3.68
N ASN A 211 -24.43 -9.05 -2.65
CA ASN A 211 -23.21 -8.26 -2.58
C ASN A 211 -22.05 -8.81 -3.44
N GLY A 212 -22.27 -9.88 -4.21
CA GLY A 212 -21.26 -10.55 -5.02
C GLY A 212 -20.24 -11.36 -4.21
N ARG A 213 -20.45 -11.52 -2.90
CA ARG A 213 -19.52 -12.24 -2.01
C ARG A 213 -19.86 -13.70 -1.89
N ARG A 214 -18.84 -14.54 -1.68
CA ARG A 214 -19.02 -15.99 -1.51
C ARG A 214 -19.31 -16.34 -0.06
N TYR A 215 -20.40 -17.07 0.13
CA TYR A 215 -20.79 -17.66 1.40
C TYR A 215 -20.66 -19.18 1.32
N GLY A 216 -20.26 -19.79 2.43
CA GLY A 216 -20.21 -21.24 2.62
C GLY A 216 -21.10 -21.66 3.77
N LEU A 217 -21.80 -22.78 3.61
CA LEU A 217 -22.58 -23.42 4.66
C LEU A 217 -21.63 -24.32 5.45
N VAL A 218 -21.18 -23.82 6.60
CA VAL A 218 -20.16 -24.48 7.42
C VAL A 218 -20.78 -25.10 8.66
N THR A 219 -20.25 -26.23 9.10
CA THR A 219 -20.59 -26.84 10.38
C THR A 219 -19.68 -26.28 11.48
N PHE A 220 -20.23 -25.65 12.50
CA PHE A 220 -19.43 -25.10 13.59
C PHE A 220 -18.89 -26.22 14.51
N LYS A 221 -17.56 -26.30 14.68
CA LYS A 221 -16.89 -27.32 15.51
C LYS A 221 -16.39 -26.78 16.85
N GLY A 222 -16.76 -25.55 17.19
CA GLY A 222 -16.42 -24.94 18.47
C GLY A 222 -15.25 -23.95 18.40
N LEU A 223 -14.91 -23.42 19.58
CA LEU A 223 -13.83 -22.45 19.76
C LEU A 223 -12.49 -23.15 19.98
N SER A 224 -11.41 -22.56 19.47
CA SER A 224 -10.04 -23.02 19.80
C SER A 224 -9.77 -22.91 21.31
N ASP A 225 -8.87 -23.76 21.81
CA ASP A 225 -8.49 -23.78 23.23
C ASP A 225 -7.96 -22.42 23.71
N ARG A 226 -7.27 -21.70 22.84
CA ARG A 226 -6.80 -20.33 23.11
C ARG A 226 -7.95 -19.33 23.24
N ALA A 227 -9.01 -19.47 22.45
CA ALA A 227 -10.20 -18.63 22.56
C ALA A 227 -10.99 -18.95 23.84
N LYS A 228 -11.11 -20.24 24.18
CA LYS A 228 -11.70 -20.70 25.45
C LYS A 228 -10.91 -20.16 26.65
N ALA A 229 -9.58 -20.23 26.62
CA ALA A 229 -8.70 -19.71 27.68
C ALA A 229 -8.76 -18.17 27.85
N LYS A 230 -9.08 -17.44 26.78
CA LYS A 230 -9.35 -15.98 26.83
C LYS A 230 -10.78 -15.63 27.28
N GLY A 231 -11.60 -16.61 27.64
CA GLY A 231 -12.97 -16.40 28.11
C GLY A 231 -13.95 -15.98 27.01
N ILE A 232 -13.63 -16.21 25.73
CA ILE A 232 -14.52 -15.88 24.62
C ILE A 232 -15.75 -16.80 24.68
N LYS A 233 -16.94 -16.19 24.67
CA LYS A 233 -18.24 -16.91 24.64
C LYS A 233 -18.88 -16.74 23.27
N THR A 234 -19.56 -17.78 22.80
CA THR A 234 -20.32 -17.76 21.55
C THR A 234 -21.76 -18.22 21.81
N ARG A 235 -22.70 -17.74 20.99
CA ARG A 235 -24.09 -18.22 20.94
C ARG A 235 -24.30 -19.32 19.90
N LEU A 236 -23.24 -19.67 19.16
CA LEU A 236 -23.27 -20.72 18.15
C LEU A 236 -23.18 -22.09 18.84
N GLU A 237 -23.97 -23.03 18.35
CA GLU A 237 -24.02 -24.40 18.87
C GLU A 237 -23.09 -25.31 18.06
N GLU A 238 -22.27 -26.10 18.77
CA GLU A 238 -21.36 -27.06 18.13
C GLU A 238 -22.14 -28.15 17.41
N GLY A 239 -21.76 -28.45 16.16
CA GLY A 239 -22.45 -29.35 15.26
C GLY A 239 -23.54 -28.70 14.40
N GLN A 240 -23.96 -27.45 14.68
CA GLN A 240 -24.92 -26.74 13.82
C GLN A 240 -24.25 -26.11 12.59
N GLN A 241 -25.04 -25.99 11.52
CA GLN A 241 -24.61 -25.36 10.27
C GLN A 241 -25.00 -23.89 10.21
N TYR A 242 -24.09 -23.07 9.68
CA TYR A 242 -24.29 -21.64 9.49
C TYR A 242 -23.71 -21.18 8.15
N TRP A 243 -24.39 -20.26 7.49
CA TRP A 243 -23.82 -19.52 6.36
C TRP A 243 -22.87 -18.45 6.88
N ILE A 244 -21.63 -18.47 6.42
CA ILE A 244 -20.60 -17.46 6.71
C ILE A 244 -19.86 -17.08 5.43
N LEU A 245 -19.15 -15.95 5.46
CA LEU A 245 -18.28 -15.57 4.34
C LEU A 245 -17.07 -16.51 4.24
N THR A 246 -16.74 -16.92 3.03
CA THR A 246 -15.60 -17.83 2.76
C THR A 246 -14.63 -17.30 1.72
N ASP A 247 -14.89 -16.11 1.15
CA ASP A 247 -13.96 -15.39 0.27
C ASP A 247 -12.84 -14.68 1.07
N LYS A 248 -11.91 -14.02 0.37
CA LYS A 248 -10.92 -13.08 0.95
C LYS A 248 -10.14 -13.63 2.16
N ASN A 249 -9.75 -14.90 2.13
CA ASN A 249 -9.01 -15.57 3.21
C ASN A 249 -9.71 -15.53 4.58
N ASN A 250 -11.04 -15.45 4.59
CA ASN A 250 -11.87 -15.50 5.80
C ASN A 250 -11.77 -16.84 6.53
N LEU A 251 -11.38 -17.91 5.82
CA LEU A 251 -11.08 -19.23 6.35
C LEU A 251 -9.65 -19.62 6.00
N VAL A 252 -8.97 -20.29 6.94
CA VAL A 252 -7.64 -20.91 6.72
C VAL A 252 -7.68 -22.38 7.08
N PRO A 253 -6.98 -23.27 6.34
CA PRO A 253 -6.94 -24.71 6.65
C PRO A 253 -6.45 -25.00 8.08
N SER A 254 -7.15 -25.89 8.78
CA SER A 254 -6.78 -26.30 10.14
C SER A 254 -5.58 -27.25 10.18
N SER A 255 -5.35 -28.00 9.09
CA SER A 255 -4.15 -28.81 8.89
C SER A 255 -2.86 -27.97 8.83
N GLY A 256 -2.99 -26.66 8.65
CA GLY A 256 -1.87 -25.78 8.35
C GLY A 256 -1.45 -25.84 6.88
N ALA A 257 -2.25 -26.43 5.99
CA ALA A 257 -2.08 -26.30 4.55
C ALA A 257 -2.25 -24.84 4.10
N ALA A 258 -1.46 -24.39 3.13
CA ALA A 258 -1.65 -23.07 2.56
C ALA A 258 -3.00 -22.97 1.82
N PRO A 259 -3.78 -21.89 2.03
CA PRO A 259 -4.99 -21.66 1.26
C PRO A 259 -4.65 -21.40 -0.22
N CYS A 260 -5.52 -21.83 -1.13
CA CYS A 260 -5.40 -21.46 -2.54
C CYS A 260 -5.51 -19.93 -2.73
N PRO A 261 -4.91 -19.37 -3.78
CA PRO A 261 -5.09 -17.97 -4.14
C PRO A 261 -6.57 -17.58 -4.25
N SER A 262 -6.96 -16.42 -3.72
CA SER A 262 -8.37 -16.02 -3.66
C SER A 262 -9.02 -15.93 -5.04
N TRP A 263 -8.24 -15.53 -6.05
CA TRP A 263 -8.70 -15.37 -7.41
C TRP A 263 -9.00 -16.70 -8.13
N TRP A 264 -8.52 -17.84 -7.61
CA TRP A 264 -8.88 -19.17 -8.14
C TRP A 264 -10.34 -19.51 -7.92
N THR A 265 -11.03 -18.81 -7.01
CA THR A 265 -12.46 -19.04 -6.80
C THR A 265 -13.28 -18.86 -8.07
N HIS A 266 -12.86 -17.98 -8.99
CA HIS A 266 -13.50 -17.78 -10.30
C HIS A 266 -13.27 -18.92 -11.30
N LEU A 267 -12.38 -19.86 -10.98
CA LEU A 267 -12.00 -21.01 -11.82
C LEU A 267 -12.52 -22.35 -11.29
N MET A 268 -13.34 -22.30 -10.23
CA MET A 268 -13.92 -23.46 -9.56
C MET A 268 -15.44 -23.49 -9.75
N PRO A 269 -16.12 -24.64 -9.61
CA PRO A 269 -17.58 -24.69 -9.64
C PRO A 269 -18.22 -23.71 -8.63
N PRO A 270 -19.33 -23.03 -8.98
CA PRO A 270 -20.17 -23.18 -10.17
C PRO A 270 -19.80 -22.22 -11.32
N PHE A 271 -18.63 -21.57 -11.28
CA PHE A 271 -18.23 -20.59 -12.27
C PHE A 271 -17.96 -21.23 -13.65
N ALA A 272 -18.15 -20.44 -14.71
CA ALA A 272 -18.22 -20.95 -16.08
C ALA A 272 -16.88 -21.34 -16.69
N GLU A 273 -15.75 -20.79 -16.22
CA GLU A 273 -14.43 -21.04 -16.81
C GLU A 273 -13.70 -22.16 -16.03
N PRO A 274 -13.50 -23.36 -16.62
CA PRO A 274 -12.76 -24.42 -15.97
C PRO A 274 -11.28 -24.05 -15.85
N MET A 275 -10.65 -24.45 -14.74
CA MET A 275 -9.22 -24.27 -14.54
C MET A 275 -8.41 -24.99 -15.64
N GLN A 276 -7.58 -24.22 -16.34
CA GLN A 276 -6.64 -24.71 -17.35
C GLN A 276 -5.22 -24.68 -16.80
N PHE A 277 -4.44 -25.71 -17.13
CA PHE A 277 -3.07 -25.87 -16.65
C PHE A 277 -2.06 -25.68 -17.77
N ASP A 278 -0.89 -25.17 -17.40
CA ASP A 278 0.32 -25.12 -18.23
C ASP A 278 0.19 -24.28 -19.52
N THR A 279 -0.88 -23.48 -19.63
CA THR A 279 -1.15 -22.57 -20.75
C THR A 279 -1.41 -21.15 -20.26
N VAL A 280 -1.11 -20.16 -21.09
CA VAL A 280 -1.47 -18.76 -20.84
C VAL A 280 -2.96 -18.57 -21.14
N VAL A 281 -3.71 -18.06 -20.15
CA VAL A 281 -5.14 -17.78 -20.28
C VAL A 281 -5.39 -16.30 -20.10
N CYS A 282 -6.20 -15.73 -21.00
CA CYS A 282 -6.76 -14.39 -20.88
C CYS A 282 -8.26 -14.51 -20.58
N PRO A 283 -8.66 -14.51 -19.28
CA PRO A 283 -10.04 -14.71 -18.87
C PRO A 283 -10.90 -13.49 -19.21
N THR A 284 -12.22 -13.62 -19.01
CA THR A 284 -13.04 -12.42 -18.76
C THR A 284 -12.55 -11.78 -17.47
N PRO A 285 -12.15 -10.49 -17.45
CA PRO A 285 -11.54 -9.91 -16.26
C PRO A 285 -12.45 -10.02 -15.03
N TYR A 286 -11.89 -10.47 -13.91
CA TYR A 286 -12.58 -10.52 -12.63
C TYR A 286 -11.81 -9.73 -11.56
N PRO A 287 -12.53 -9.09 -10.62
CA PRO A 287 -11.95 -8.16 -9.68
C PRO A 287 -11.06 -8.86 -8.65
N ILE A 288 -9.98 -8.18 -8.25
CA ILE A 288 -9.11 -8.54 -7.13
C ILE A 288 -8.79 -7.28 -6.33
N SER A 289 -8.91 -7.36 -5.00
CA SER A 289 -8.65 -6.21 -4.12
C SER A 289 -7.20 -6.17 -3.65
N ALA A 290 -6.69 -4.98 -3.33
CA ALA A 290 -5.42 -4.84 -2.63
C ALA A 290 -5.44 -5.66 -1.32
N GLY A 291 -4.37 -6.41 -1.08
CA GLY A 291 -4.25 -7.32 0.08
C GLY A 291 -4.79 -8.74 -0.16
N ASP A 292 -5.58 -8.99 -1.22
CA ASP A 292 -6.06 -10.33 -1.56
C ASP A 292 -4.88 -11.26 -1.96
N SER A 293 -5.02 -12.57 -1.72
CA SER A 293 -3.97 -13.55 -1.98
C SER A 293 -3.80 -13.82 -3.48
N VAL A 294 -2.60 -13.53 -3.98
CA VAL A 294 -2.19 -13.77 -5.36
C VAL A 294 -1.56 -15.16 -5.52
N GLY A 295 -0.82 -15.61 -4.52
CA GLY A 295 -0.15 -16.91 -4.51
C GLY A 295 0.89 -17.02 -3.40
N HIS A 296 1.79 -17.98 -3.52
CA HIS A 296 2.92 -18.19 -2.61
C HIS A 296 4.21 -18.24 -3.42
N LEU A 297 5.36 -18.02 -2.76
CA LEU A 297 6.66 -18.12 -3.41
C LEU A 297 6.83 -19.54 -3.93
N GLY A 298 7.16 -19.68 -5.22
CA GLY A 298 7.41 -20.97 -5.86
C GLY A 298 8.86 -21.37 -5.76
N TYR A 299 9.12 -22.67 -5.71
CA TYR A 299 10.47 -23.20 -5.74
C TYR A 299 11.16 -22.93 -7.10
N PHE A 300 12.45 -22.60 -7.03
CA PHE A 300 13.25 -22.18 -8.17
C PHE A 300 14.70 -22.60 -7.98
N GLN A 301 15.24 -23.31 -8.97
CA GLN A 301 16.65 -23.67 -9.05
C GLN A 301 17.33 -22.83 -10.15
N SER A 302 18.26 -21.97 -9.75
CA SER A 302 19.10 -21.20 -10.67
C SER A 302 20.43 -21.92 -10.89
N PRO A 303 20.91 -22.08 -12.13
CA PRO A 303 22.20 -22.72 -12.41
C PRO A 303 23.38 -21.95 -11.81
N LYS A 304 24.46 -22.68 -11.50
CA LYS A 304 25.80 -22.16 -11.21
C LYS A 304 26.83 -23.19 -11.68
N ASP A 305 28.10 -22.80 -11.78
CA ASP A 305 29.17 -23.73 -12.15
C ASP A 305 29.18 -24.96 -11.21
N GLY A 306 29.06 -26.16 -11.78
CA GLY A 306 29.07 -27.42 -11.06
C GLY A 306 27.81 -27.69 -10.23
N GLY A 307 26.73 -26.92 -10.38
CA GLY A 307 25.50 -27.17 -9.61
C GLY A 307 24.38 -26.15 -9.80
N TYR A 308 23.61 -25.91 -8.74
CA TYR A 308 22.57 -24.88 -8.72
C TYR A 308 22.48 -24.21 -7.34
N ASN A 309 21.76 -23.09 -7.29
CA ASN A 309 21.25 -22.51 -6.06
C ASN A 309 19.72 -22.66 -6.04
N ALA A 310 19.18 -23.16 -4.93
CA ALA A 310 17.76 -23.35 -4.75
C ALA A 310 17.19 -22.30 -3.80
N ARG A 311 15.98 -21.84 -4.08
CA ARG A 311 15.22 -20.89 -3.25
C ARG A 311 13.74 -20.97 -3.57
N TYR A 312 12.91 -20.45 -2.68
CA TYR A 312 11.55 -20.06 -3.04
C TYR A 312 11.55 -18.57 -3.37
N GLN A 313 10.92 -18.19 -4.48
CA GLN A 313 10.86 -16.80 -4.91
C GLN A 313 9.54 -16.44 -5.57
N VAL A 314 9.27 -15.14 -5.64
CA VAL A 314 8.36 -14.51 -6.59
C VAL A 314 9.13 -13.37 -7.26
N HIS A 315 8.92 -13.20 -8.56
CA HIS A 315 9.39 -12.03 -9.30
C HIS A 315 8.19 -11.11 -9.55
N ILE A 316 8.29 -9.85 -9.14
CA ILE A 316 7.22 -8.87 -9.24
C ILE A 316 7.65 -7.72 -10.13
N GLU A 317 6.88 -7.44 -11.19
CA GLU A 317 7.07 -6.25 -12.04
C GLU A 317 5.87 -5.32 -11.95
N CYS A 318 6.12 -4.02 -12.10
CA CYS A 318 5.08 -3.00 -12.27
C CYS A 318 5.27 -2.36 -13.64
N LEU A 319 4.28 -2.52 -14.51
CA LEU A 319 4.39 -2.31 -15.95
C LEU A 319 3.33 -1.33 -16.46
N SER A 320 3.61 -0.58 -17.51
CA SER A 320 2.58 0.23 -18.20
C SER A 320 2.82 0.27 -19.71
N MET A 321 1.71 0.21 -20.46
CA MET A 321 1.65 0.50 -21.90
C MET A 321 0.99 1.85 -22.18
N ASP A 322 0.66 2.61 -21.14
CA ASP A 322 -0.07 3.84 -21.28
C ASP A 322 0.87 4.97 -21.75
N ASP A 323 0.57 5.54 -22.91
CA ASP A 323 1.33 6.65 -23.47
C ASP A 323 1.17 7.94 -22.65
N HIS A 324 0.20 8.01 -21.73
CA HIS A 324 0.04 9.15 -20.83
C HIS A 324 0.96 9.13 -19.62
N LEU A 325 1.79 8.10 -19.42
CA LEU A 325 2.63 7.95 -18.21
C LEU A 325 3.41 9.23 -17.89
N GLU A 326 4.10 9.82 -18.86
CA GLU A 326 4.88 11.04 -18.64
C GLU A 326 4.01 12.25 -18.26
N THR A 327 2.80 12.35 -18.82
CA THR A 327 1.84 13.39 -18.48
C THR A 327 1.29 13.18 -17.07
N PHE A 328 0.98 11.93 -16.71
CA PHE A 328 0.51 11.55 -15.39
C PHE A 328 1.51 11.94 -14.29
N LEU A 329 2.81 11.71 -14.50
CA LEU A 329 3.86 12.07 -13.53
C LEU A 329 3.91 13.59 -13.23
N LYS A 330 3.44 14.43 -14.15
CA LYS A 330 3.44 15.89 -14.03
C LYS A 330 2.27 16.45 -13.22
N ASN A 331 1.31 15.60 -12.83
CA ASN A 331 0.11 16.02 -12.11
C ASN A 331 -0.62 17.18 -12.81
N PRO A 332 -1.16 16.98 -14.04
CA PRO A 332 -1.62 18.07 -14.90
C PRO A 332 -2.77 18.88 -14.32
N GLU A 333 -3.57 18.28 -13.42
CA GLU A 333 -4.68 18.94 -12.72
C GLU A 333 -4.28 19.46 -11.32
N LYS A 334 -3.01 19.36 -10.94
CA LYS A 334 -2.47 19.80 -9.64
C LYS A 334 -3.24 19.21 -8.46
N VAL A 335 -3.60 17.94 -8.56
CA VAL A 335 -4.37 17.23 -7.54
C VAL A 335 -3.60 17.26 -6.23
N GLY A 336 -4.26 17.63 -5.14
CA GLY A 336 -3.64 17.72 -3.81
C GLY A 336 -2.81 18.98 -3.54
N GLU A 337 -2.83 20.00 -4.43
CA GLU A 337 -2.14 21.29 -4.20
C GLU A 337 -2.62 21.98 -2.91
N SER A 338 -3.90 21.82 -2.54
CA SER A 338 -4.47 22.34 -1.29
C SER A 338 -4.12 21.53 -0.03
N SER A 339 -3.47 20.38 -0.19
CA SER A 339 -3.09 19.49 0.92
C SER A 339 -1.70 18.90 0.67
N PRO A 340 -0.66 19.74 0.61
CA PRO A 340 0.69 19.28 0.30
C PRO A 340 1.22 18.36 1.40
N LEU A 341 2.02 17.37 0.98
CA LEU A 341 2.69 16.43 1.89
C LEU A 341 4.20 16.62 1.93
N TYR A 342 4.77 17.32 0.94
CA TYR A 342 6.22 17.48 0.82
C TYR A 342 6.61 18.94 0.66
N LEU A 343 7.86 19.22 1.00
CA LEU A 343 8.52 20.50 0.85
C LEU A 343 9.75 20.31 -0.04
N LYS A 344 9.74 20.88 -1.23
CA LYS A 344 10.88 20.93 -2.14
C LYS A 344 11.69 22.20 -1.87
N CYS A 345 12.93 21.99 -1.46
CA CYS A 345 13.86 23.03 -1.09
C CYS A 345 15.02 23.03 -2.10
N PRO A 346 15.16 24.05 -2.96
CA PRO A 346 16.31 24.14 -3.85
C PRO A 346 17.61 24.41 -3.06
N SER A 347 18.73 24.25 -3.76
CA SER A 347 20.04 24.70 -3.26
C SER A 347 20.09 26.25 -3.19
N GLY A 348 20.90 26.79 -2.29
CA GLY A 348 21.15 28.23 -2.21
C GLY A 348 20.11 29.05 -1.43
N LEU A 349 19.22 28.41 -0.66
CA LEU A 349 18.23 29.12 0.16
C LEU A 349 18.89 29.86 1.33
N PRO A 350 18.64 31.17 1.52
CA PRO A 350 19.14 31.90 2.68
C PRO A 350 18.60 31.30 3.99
N LEU A 351 19.51 30.97 4.91
CA LEU A 351 19.18 30.33 6.18
C LEU A 351 19.14 31.34 7.32
N PHE A 352 18.15 31.18 8.18
CA PHE A 352 17.98 31.92 9.42
C PHE A 352 18.31 31.03 10.62
N SER A 353 18.73 31.64 11.72
CA SER A 353 18.93 31.01 13.01
C SER A 353 18.09 31.71 14.06
N LYS A 354 17.62 30.96 15.05
CA LYS A 354 16.90 31.53 16.18
C LYS A 354 17.90 32.02 17.23
N ASP A 355 17.87 33.31 17.52
CA ASP A 355 18.57 33.88 18.66
C ASP A 355 17.91 33.37 19.96
N LEU A 356 18.66 32.70 20.81
CA LEU A 356 18.12 32.07 22.03
C LEU A 356 17.73 33.10 23.12
N ARG A 357 18.32 34.29 23.11
CA ARG A 357 18.07 35.36 24.09
C ARG A 357 16.86 36.20 23.68
N THR A 358 16.80 36.62 22.42
CA THR A 358 15.73 37.49 21.92
C THR A 358 14.58 36.72 21.28
N LYS A 359 14.76 35.42 21.01
CA LYS A 359 13.86 34.57 20.22
C LYS A 359 13.63 35.08 18.79
N ALA A 360 14.41 36.06 18.33
CA ALA A 360 14.31 36.60 16.98
C ALA A 360 14.91 35.63 15.96
N MET A 361 14.35 35.61 14.75
CA MET A 361 14.96 34.93 13.62
C MET A 361 15.94 35.90 12.95
N VAL A 362 17.21 35.53 12.92
CA VAL A 362 18.29 36.36 12.37
C VAL A 362 18.91 35.62 11.18
N SER A 363 19.22 36.36 10.11
CA SER A 363 19.96 35.77 8.99
C SER A 363 21.29 35.21 9.48
N SER A 364 21.57 33.96 9.15
CA SER A 364 22.80 33.28 9.56
C SER A 364 23.99 33.59 8.63
N GLY A 365 23.75 34.29 7.52
CA GLY A 365 24.74 34.45 6.43
C GLY A 365 25.03 33.17 5.65
N ARG A 366 24.44 32.04 6.04
CA ARG A 366 24.58 30.73 5.38
C ARG A 366 23.47 30.53 4.35
N VAL A 367 23.73 29.67 3.37
CA VAL A 367 22.73 29.20 2.41
C VAL A 367 22.63 27.67 2.45
N SER A 368 21.46 27.12 2.11
CA SER A 368 21.28 25.67 1.94
C SER A 368 22.23 25.15 0.86
N GLN A 369 22.68 23.92 1.05
CA GLN A 369 23.49 23.20 0.08
C GLN A 369 22.67 22.04 -0.46
N GLY A 370 22.64 21.87 -1.78
CA GLY A 370 21.89 20.81 -2.45
C GLY A 370 20.37 21.03 -2.46
N GLU A 371 19.70 20.35 -3.38
CA GLU A 371 18.24 20.23 -3.38
C GLU A 371 17.81 19.16 -2.37
N ALA A 372 16.70 19.38 -1.68
CA ALA A 372 16.12 18.40 -0.77
C ALA A 372 14.59 18.37 -0.88
N ILE A 373 14.02 17.19 -0.70
CA ILE A 373 12.57 16.99 -0.58
C ILE A 373 12.30 16.41 0.81
N LEU A 374 11.54 17.14 1.62
CA LEU A 374 11.23 16.78 2.99
C LEU A 374 9.74 16.46 3.12
N LYS A 375 9.38 15.43 3.89
CA LYS A 375 7.98 15.21 4.29
C LYS A 375 7.57 16.33 5.25
N LEU A 376 6.48 17.03 4.97
CA LEU A 376 6.04 18.18 5.76
C LEU A 376 5.77 17.82 7.23
N ASN A 377 5.28 16.61 7.52
CA ASN A 377 5.07 16.14 8.89
C ASN A 377 6.37 15.94 9.70
N GLN A 378 7.54 15.92 9.03
CA GLN A 378 8.86 15.87 9.66
C GLN A 378 9.51 17.26 9.77
N VAL A 379 8.94 18.27 9.10
CA VAL A 379 9.44 19.65 9.09
C VAL A 379 8.83 20.42 10.25
N LYS A 380 9.67 20.85 11.19
CA LYS A 380 9.22 21.70 12.31
C LYS A 380 8.92 23.11 11.80
N THR A 381 7.83 23.69 12.29
CA THR A 381 7.50 25.10 12.07
C THR A 381 7.80 25.92 13.32
N GLU A 382 8.40 27.09 13.14
CA GLU A 382 8.70 28.05 14.20
C GLU A 382 8.10 29.41 13.86
N THR A 383 7.50 30.08 14.84
CA THR A 383 6.96 31.44 14.68
C THR A 383 7.94 32.46 15.27
N GLY A 384 8.40 33.39 14.43
CA GLY A 384 9.28 34.49 14.83
C GLY A 384 8.53 35.63 15.55
N ALA A 385 9.29 36.59 16.07
CA ALA A 385 8.77 37.71 16.87
C ALA A 385 7.73 38.58 16.14
N GLN A 386 7.73 38.62 14.81
CA GLN A 386 6.77 39.35 13.97
C GLN A 386 5.59 38.49 13.46
N LYS A 387 5.32 37.33 14.09
CA LYS A 387 4.35 36.32 13.63
C LYS A 387 4.65 35.70 12.26
N GLN A 388 5.83 35.95 11.69
CA GLN A 388 6.30 35.26 10.49
C GLN A 388 6.68 33.81 10.82
N GLU A 389 6.24 32.88 9.99
CA GLU A 389 6.53 31.46 10.16
C GLU A 389 7.74 31.02 9.33
N TYR A 390 8.47 30.04 9.87
CA TYR A 390 9.66 29.47 9.26
C TYR A 390 9.62 27.94 9.33
N TRP A 391 10.09 27.30 8.26
CA TRP A 391 10.37 25.87 8.24
C TRP A 391 11.81 25.60 8.69
N PHE A 392 11.99 24.68 9.62
CA PHE A 392 13.32 24.16 9.96
C PHE A 392 13.74 23.11 8.93
N LEU A 393 14.89 23.32 8.29
CA LEU A 393 15.51 22.41 7.34
C LEU A 393 16.57 21.57 8.07
N PRO A 394 16.30 20.29 8.42
CA PRO A 394 17.21 19.51 9.26
C PRO A 394 18.56 19.27 8.61
N TYR A 395 18.58 19.01 7.29
CA TYR A 395 19.80 18.76 6.52
C TYR A 395 20.74 19.98 6.45
N ALA A 396 20.17 21.19 6.51
CA ALA A 396 20.92 22.43 6.48
C ALA A 396 21.16 23.02 7.89
N ASN A 397 20.53 22.45 8.92
CA ASN A 397 20.49 22.97 10.28
C ASN A 397 20.24 24.50 10.30
N GLY A 398 19.10 24.90 9.74
CA GLY A 398 18.72 26.30 9.59
C GLY A 398 17.24 26.46 9.24
N TYR A 399 16.73 27.68 9.34
CA TYR A 399 15.34 28.02 9.09
C TYR A 399 15.17 28.75 7.77
N VAL A 400 14.09 28.49 7.04
CA VAL A 400 13.70 29.24 5.84
C VAL A 400 12.30 29.84 6.05
N PRO A 401 12.06 31.13 5.69
CA PRO A 401 10.73 31.71 5.82
C PRO A 401 9.71 30.95 4.97
N LYS A 402 8.51 30.68 5.50
CA LYS A 402 7.43 30.05 4.71
C LYS A 402 7.01 30.90 3.50
N ALA A 403 7.19 32.22 3.58
CA ALA A 403 6.91 33.15 2.50
C ALA A 403 7.98 33.14 1.37
N ASN A 404 9.05 32.35 1.51
CA ASN A 404 10.08 32.28 0.49
C ASN A 404 9.55 31.52 -0.75
N LYS A 405 9.37 32.26 -1.85
CA LYS A 405 8.83 31.75 -3.12
C LYS A 405 9.69 30.69 -3.81
N ALA A 406 10.96 30.55 -3.42
CA ALA A 406 11.84 29.52 -3.96
C ALA A 406 11.55 28.13 -3.38
N VAL A 407 10.90 28.07 -2.20
CA VAL A 407 10.50 26.80 -1.59
C VAL A 407 9.11 26.44 -2.09
N GLU A 408 8.96 25.21 -2.60
CA GLU A 408 7.70 24.74 -3.17
C GLU A 408 7.08 23.66 -2.26
N THR A 409 5.79 23.76 -2.00
CA THR A 409 5.02 22.67 -1.37
C THR A 409 4.49 21.75 -2.44
N LEU A 410 4.71 20.44 -2.29
CA LEU A 410 4.28 19.43 -3.25
C LEU A 410 3.20 18.53 -2.66
N SER A 411 2.24 18.17 -3.49
CA SER A 411 1.27 17.11 -3.22
C SER A 411 1.92 15.73 -3.31
N GLN A 412 1.15 14.69 -2.97
CA GLN A 412 1.57 13.32 -3.22
C GLN A 412 1.64 12.95 -4.71
N TYR A 413 0.88 13.63 -5.56
CA TYR A 413 0.78 13.29 -6.98
C TYR A 413 1.81 13.99 -7.86
N ASP A 414 2.58 14.96 -7.32
CA ASP A 414 3.66 15.66 -8.04
C ASP A 414 4.91 14.76 -8.21
N LEU A 415 4.75 13.59 -8.83
CA LEU A 415 5.76 12.53 -8.91
C LEU A 415 7.04 13.00 -9.61
N GLU A 416 6.93 13.71 -10.73
CA GLU A 416 8.10 14.27 -11.44
C GLU A 416 8.90 15.19 -10.51
N LYS A 417 8.22 16.11 -9.82
CA LYS A 417 8.87 17.03 -8.87
C LYS A 417 9.44 16.32 -7.64
N ARG A 418 8.89 15.15 -7.28
CA ARG A 418 9.38 14.24 -6.23
C ARG A 418 10.57 13.37 -6.68
N GLY A 419 10.98 13.48 -7.95
CA GLY A 419 12.17 12.84 -8.50
C GLY A 419 11.90 11.57 -9.32
N PHE A 420 10.65 11.30 -9.71
CA PHE A 420 10.37 10.28 -10.72
C PHE A 420 10.79 10.79 -12.11
N THR A 421 11.54 9.98 -12.83
CA THR A 421 12.09 10.32 -14.15
C THR A 421 11.80 9.21 -15.15
N THR A 422 11.73 9.55 -16.43
CA THR A 422 11.57 8.57 -17.50
C THR A 422 12.84 8.46 -18.34
N ALA A 423 13.09 7.25 -18.83
CA ALA A 423 14.12 6.96 -19.82
C ALA A 423 13.59 5.93 -20.82
N VAL A 424 14.03 6.02 -22.08
CA VAL A 424 13.72 5.02 -23.10
C VAL A 424 15.01 4.31 -23.48
N ASP A 425 14.96 2.98 -23.49
CA ASP A 425 16.07 2.13 -23.88
C ASP A 425 15.63 1.11 -24.93
N GLU A 426 16.10 1.28 -26.16
CA GLU A 426 15.83 0.38 -27.29
C GLU A 426 16.87 -0.75 -27.35
N ALA A 427 17.29 -1.25 -26.18
CA ALA A 427 18.47 -2.09 -25.98
C ALA A 427 18.65 -3.15 -27.09
N PRO A 428 19.81 -3.20 -27.76
CA PRO A 428 20.08 -4.22 -28.77
C PRO A 428 20.30 -5.62 -28.16
N SER A 429 20.43 -5.70 -26.83
CA SER A 429 20.67 -6.92 -26.05
C SER A 429 20.09 -6.76 -24.65
N PHE A 430 19.61 -7.86 -24.05
CA PHE A 430 19.28 -7.89 -22.62
C PHE A 430 20.51 -7.92 -21.70
N ASP A 431 21.68 -8.31 -22.23
CA ASP A 431 22.95 -8.26 -21.51
C ASP A 431 23.57 -6.85 -21.64
N HIS A 432 23.54 -6.10 -20.55
CA HIS A 432 24.01 -4.72 -20.47
C HIS A 432 25.43 -4.60 -19.91
N LEU A 433 25.97 -5.67 -19.31
CA LEU A 433 27.29 -5.68 -18.66
C LEU A 433 28.10 -6.94 -19.01
N ASP A 434 28.33 -7.18 -20.30
CA ASP A 434 29.05 -8.35 -20.84
C ASP A 434 30.56 -8.40 -20.51
N GLY A 435 31.11 -7.34 -19.90
CA GLY A 435 32.53 -7.17 -19.55
C GLY A 435 33.48 -6.90 -20.75
N LYS A 436 32.96 -6.94 -21.98
CA LYS A 436 33.71 -6.83 -23.24
C LYS A 436 33.35 -5.55 -24.02
N THR A 437 32.08 -5.22 -24.11
CA THR A 437 31.56 -4.04 -24.83
C THR A 437 31.32 -2.90 -23.85
N PRO A 438 31.95 -1.72 -24.02
CA PRO A 438 31.73 -0.58 -23.14
C PRO A 438 30.22 -0.30 -22.96
N PRO A 439 29.70 -0.26 -21.72
CA PRO A 439 28.27 -0.32 -21.46
C PRO A 439 27.60 1.04 -21.69
N LYS A 440 27.25 1.30 -22.95
CA LYS A 440 26.53 2.49 -23.42
C LYS A 440 25.02 2.35 -23.16
N GLY A 441 24.19 3.26 -23.69
CA GLY A 441 22.74 3.21 -23.54
C GLY A 441 22.30 3.37 -22.08
N LEU A 442 21.41 2.48 -21.62
CA LEU A 442 20.83 2.52 -20.27
C LEU A 442 21.86 2.62 -19.15
N VAL A 443 22.91 1.79 -19.15
CA VAL A 443 23.94 1.81 -18.10
C VAL A 443 24.58 3.19 -17.98
N ARG A 444 24.96 3.78 -19.11
CA ARG A 444 25.52 5.13 -19.15
C ARG A 444 24.53 6.15 -18.60
N SER A 445 23.27 6.12 -19.06
CA SER A 445 22.22 7.04 -18.62
C SER A 445 21.94 6.94 -17.11
N VAL A 446 21.94 5.74 -16.54
CA VAL A 446 21.79 5.52 -15.10
C VAL A 446 23.00 6.09 -14.35
N LEU A 447 24.23 5.87 -14.83
CA LEU A 447 25.43 6.43 -14.19
C LEU A 447 25.49 7.96 -14.28
N ASP A 448 25.02 8.57 -15.37
CA ASP A 448 24.90 10.03 -15.47
C ASP A 448 23.91 10.58 -14.44
N TRP A 449 22.75 9.93 -14.31
CA TRP A 449 21.74 10.31 -13.34
C TRP A 449 22.26 10.21 -11.90
N LEU A 450 22.96 9.12 -11.58
CA LEU A 450 23.57 8.92 -10.27
C LEU A 450 24.75 9.87 -10.04
N HIS A 451 25.53 10.20 -11.07
CA HIS A 451 26.57 11.24 -11.01
C HIS A 451 25.96 12.60 -10.69
N HIS A 452 24.90 13.00 -11.38
CA HIS A 452 24.19 14.25 -11.10
C HIS A 452 23.65 14.28 -9.67
N THR A 453 22.95 13.21 -9.26
CA THR A 453 22.38 13.08 -7.90
C THR A 453 23.45 13.17 -6.83
N SER A 454 24.55 12.42 -6.98
CA SER A 454 25.66 12.39 -6.01
C SER A 454 26.49 13.67 -6.00
N SER A 455 26.55 14.42 -7.11
CA SER A 455 27.21 15.73 -7.15
C SER A 455 26.47 16.78 -6.33
N ASN A 456 25.17 16.59 -6.10
CA ASN A 456 24.34 17.44 -5.25
C ASN A 456 24.29 16.97 -3.79
N ASP A 457 24.94 15.85 -3.45
CA ASP A 457 24.97 15.31 -2.09
C ASP A 457 25.95 16.10 -1.21
N THR A 458 25.47 16.55 -0.06
CA THR A 458 26.21 17.41 0.87
C THR A 458 26.85 16.63 2.02
N ARG A 459 26.57 15.34 2.15
CA ARG A 459 27.14 14.48 3.19
C ARG A 459 28.64 14.36 2.99
N VAL A 460 29.42 14.70 4.02
CA VAL A 460 30.89 14.67 3.96
C VAL A 460 31.41 13.26 3.64
N SER A 461 30.76 12.23 4.17
CA SER A 461 31.06 10.82 3.88
C SER A 461 30.88 10.42 2.42
N HIS A 462 30.17 11.22 1.61
CA HIS A 462 29.78 10.89 0.23
C HIS A 462 30.57 11.68 -0.82
N ARG A 463 31.49 12.57 -0.41
CA ARG A 463 32.26 13.46 -1.31
C ARG A 463 33.03 12.77 -2.43
N VAL A 464 33.45 11.51 -2.22
CA VAL A 464 34.21 10.74 -3.21
C VAL A 464 33.31 10.02 -4.23
N VAL A 465 32.02 9.88 -3.94
CA VAL A 465 31.07 9.16 -4.80
C VAL A 465 30.94 9.77 -6.20
N PRO A 466 30.71 11.09 -6.38
CA PRO A 466 30.61 11.66 -7.72
C PRO A 466 31.90 11.49 -8.53
N LEU A 467 33.07 11.50 -7.88
CA LEU A 467 34.36 11.23 -8.54
C LEU A 467 34.41 9.81 -9.10
N ASN A 468 33.85 8.83 -8.38
CA ASN A 468 33.76 7.46 -8.86
C ASN A 468 32.85 7.33 -10.08
N TYR A 469 31.66 7.93 -10.06
CA TYR A 469 30.77 7.91 -11.23
C TYR A 469 31.41 8.59 -12.44
N LYS A 470 32.05 9.75 -12.26
CA LYS A 470 32.78 10.44 -13.32
C LYS A 470 33.89 9.57 -13.90
N ARG A 471 34.61 8.81 -13.07
CA ARG A 471 35.62 7.84 -13.53
C ARG A 471 35.00 6.74 -14.39
N LEU A 472 33.86 6.17 -14.00
CA LEU A 472 33.18 5.12 -14.78
C LEU A 472 32.64 5.67 -16.10
N LEU A 473 32.03 6.86 -16.09
CA LEU A 473 31.57 7.54 -17.31
C LEU A 473 32.71 7.81 -18.30
N ASN A 474 33.86 8.32 -17.80
CA ASN A 474 35.04 8.52 -18.63
C ASN A 474 35.57 7.21 -19.24
N ARG A 475 35.43 6.07 -18.55
CA ARG A 475 35.82 4.76 -19.09
C ARG A 475 34.87 4.29 -20.19
N ILE A 476 33.56 4.53 -20.04
CA ILE A 476 32.58 4.28 -21.10
C ILE A 476 32.91 5.13 -22.33
N ASP A 477 33.10 6.44 -22.14
CA ASP A 477 33.37 7.39 -23.23
C ASP A 477 34.72 7.11 -23.91
N GLY A 478 35.73 6.74 -23.12
CA GLY A 478 37.04 6.28 -23.60
C GLY A 478 37.02 4.88 -24.23
N SER A 479 35.85 4.22 -24.28
CA SER A 479 35.66 2.87 -24.84
C SER A 479 36.63 1.83 -24.26
N ILE A 480 36.89 1.91 -22.96
CA ILE A 480 37.86 1.04 -22.27
C ILE A 480 37.29 -0.38 -22.14
N SER A 481 38.02 -1.37 -22.61
CA SER A 481 37.69 -2.81 -22.57
C SER A 481 38.95 -3.67 -22.37
N PRO A 482 38.87 -4.83 -21.68
CA PRO A 482 37.71 -5.30 -20.91
C PRO A 482 37.48 -4.44 -19.66
N TYR A 483 36.28 -4.51 -19.11
CA TYR A 483 35.92 -3.84 -17.86
C TYR A 483 35.34 -4.84 -16.87
N SER A 484 35.20 -4.45 -15.61
CA SER A 484 34.61 -5.30 -14.57
C SER A 484 33.10 -5.06 -14.48
N PRO A 485 32.23 -6.01 -14.84
CA PRO A 485 30.78 -5.86 -14.68
C PRO A 485 30.38 -5.55 -13.22
N HIS A 486 31.04 -6.20 -12.26
CA HIS A 486 30.79 -6.02 -10.83
C HIS A 486 31.04 -4.59 -10.36
N GLU A 487 32.02 -3.89 -10.93
CA GLU A 487 32.32 -2.49 -10.60
C GLU A 487 31.17 -1.56 -10.99
N TYR A 488 30.61 -1.75 -12.19
CA TYR A 488 29.48 -0.96 -12.70
C TYR A 488 28.19 -1.32 -11.96
N LEU A 489 27.95 -2.61 -11.75
CA LEU A 489 26.79 -3.11 -11.00
C LEU A 489 26.76 -2.56 -9.57
N SER A 490 27.91 -2.56 -8.88
CA SER A 490 28.04 -2.00 -7.52
C SER A 490 27.79 -0.49 -7.49
N ALA A 491 28.18 0.23 -8.54
CA ALA A 491 27.92 1.66 -8.66
C ALA A 491 26.43 1.94 -8.88
N ILE A 492 25.75 1.15 -9.72
CA ILE A 492 24.32 1.30 -10.00
C ILE A 492 23.48 0.98 -8.76
N HIS A 493 23.83 -0.09 -8.03
CA HIS A 493 23.11 -0.50 -6.82
C HIS A 493 23.69 0.10 -5.54
N ASN A 494 24.25 1.32 -5.61
CA ASN A 494 24.73 2.01 -4.43
C ASN A 494 23.57 2.30 -3.45
N PRO A 495 23.58 1.74 -2.23
CA PRO A 495 22.46 1.90 -1.29
C PRO A 495 22.18 3.36 -0.91
N SER A 496 23.20 4.22 -0.93
CA SER A 496 23.06 5.64 -0.58
C SER A 496 22.23 6.47 -1.56
N TYR A 497 22.00 5.93 -2.77
CA TYR A 497 21.25 6.57 -3.86
C TYR A 497 20.12 5.68 -4.38
N ARG A 498 19.70 4.69 -3.58
CA ARG A 498 18.63 3.73 -3.90
C ARG A 498 17.37 4.42 -4.39
N ASP A 499 16.88 5.44 -3.70
CA ASP A 499 15.63 6.12 -4.04
C ASP A 499 15.73 6.82 -5.40
N ALA A 500 16.87 7.45 -5.70
CA ALA A 500 17.11 8.09 -6.99
C ALA A 500 17.10 7.08 -8.14
N LYS A 501 17.66 5.89 -7.93
CA LYS A 501 17.62 4.78 -8.90
C LYS A 501 16.20 4.21 -9.04
N ASN A 502 15.53 3.92 -7.94
CA ASN A 502 14.23 3.26 -7.94
C ASN A 502 13.09 4.13 -8.47
N ARG A 503 13.28 5.45 -8.53
CA ARG A 503 12.36 6.40 -9.16
C ARG A 503 12.58 6.57 -10.67
N MET A 504 13.58 5.91 -11.25
CA MET A 504 13.73 5.84 -12.70
C MET A 504 12.72 4.86 -13.28
N ILE A 505 11.92 5.34 -14.23
CA ILE A 505 10.94 4.58 -14.99
C ILE A 505 11.50 4.37 -16.39
N VAL A 506 11.71 3.12 -16.79
CA VAL A 506 12.43 2.80 -18.04
C VAL A 506 11.51 2.12 -19.02
N LYS A 507 11.36 2.67 -20.22
CA LYS A 507 10.73 1.97 -21.35
C LYS A 507 11.76 1.03 -21.94
N HIS A 508 11.54 -0.27 -21.81
CA HIS A 508 12.50 -1.30 -22.21
C HIS A 508 11.76 -2.48 -22.88
N PRO A 509 12.37 -3.18 -23.87
CA PRO A 509 11.90 -4.48 -24.33
C PRO A 509 11.62 -5.44 -23.17
N SER A 510 10.57 -6.24 -23.21
CA SER A 510 10.29 -7.21 -22.15
C SER A 510 10.88 -8.58 -22.48
N GLU A 511 11.62 -9.15 -21.54
CA GLU A 511 12.10 -10.54 -21.57
C GLU A 511 10.95 -11.55 -21.64
N TRP A 512 9.75 -11.15 -21.20
CA TRP A 512 8.54 -11.98 -21.23
C TRP A 512 7.84 -11.97 -22.60
N TYR A 513 8.24 -11.07 -23.50
CA TYR A 513 7.75 -10.97 -24.87
C TYR A 513 8.65 -11.70 -25.87
N HIS A 514 9.97 -11.53 -25.75
CA HIS A 514 10.92 -11.99 -26.76
C HIS A 514 11.27 -13.46 -26.62
N LYS A 515 11.25 -14.19 -27.74
CA LYS A 515 11.63 -15.61 -27.83
C LYS A 515 13.11 -15.75 -28.11
N GLN A 516 13.68 -16.93 -27.84
CA GLN A 516 15.12 -17.20 -27.99
C GLN A 516 15.71 -16.88 -29.39
N SER A 517 14.88 -16.91 -30.44
CA SER A 517 15.27 -16.58 -31.81
C SER A 517 15.29 -15.09 -32.11
N ASP A 518 14.77 -14.24 -31.23
CA ASP A 518 14.63 -12.82 -31.47
C ASP A 518 15.98 -12.09 -31.33
N PRO A 519 16.24 -11.04 -32.14
CA PRO A 519 17.55 -10.37 -32.20
C PRO A 519 18.11 -9.91 -30.86
N VAL A 520 17.27 -9.53 -29.90
CA VAL A 520 17.69 -9.05 -28.57
C VAL A 520 18.34 -10.14 -27.71
N TRP A 521 18.04 -11.42 -27.95
CA TRP A 521 18.65 -12.55 -27.23
C TRP A 521 19.91 -13.08 -27.91
N LEU A 522 20.06 -12.89 -29.23
CA LEU A 522 21.15 -13.47 -30.01
C LEU A 522 22.55 -13.04 -29.55
N PRO A 523 22.84 -11.77 -29.18
CA PRO A 523 24.16 -11.39 -28.68
C PRO A 523 24.60 -12.21 -27.47
N PHE A 524 23.70 -12.43 -26.51
CA PHE A 524 23.95 -13.22 -25.32
C PHE A 524 24.11 -14.72 -25.65
N LEU A 525 23.13 -15.31 -26.34
CA LEU A 525 23.13 -16.76 -26.64
C LEU A 525 24.27 -17.19 -27.56
N ASN A 526 24.66 -16.34 -28.52
CA ASN A 526 25.76 -16.65 -29.43
C ASN A 526 27.11 -16.65 -28.71
N ASN A 527 27.32 -15.75 -27.73
CA ASN A 527 28.53 -15.73 -26.92
C ASN A 527 28.69 -17.03 -26.12
N LEU A 528 27.59 -17.57 -25.57
CA LEU A 528 27.60 -18.83 -24.82
C LEU A 528 27.94 -20.04 -25.70
N THR A 529 27.75 -19.97 -27.03
CA THR A 529 27.99 -21.11 -27.93
C THR A 529 29.44 -21.62 -27.88
N LYS A 530 30.40 -20.72 -27.66
CA LYS A 530 31.83 -21.08 -27.59
C LYS A 530 32.32 -21.21 -26.15
N ASP A 531 31.87 -20.30 -25.29
CA ASP A 531 32.45 -20.13 -23.96
C ASP A 531 31.77 -21.02 -22.91
N ALA A 532 30.51 -21.41 -23.12
CA ALA A 532 29.67 -22.10 -22.14
C ALA A 532 28.41 -22.77 -22.77
N PRO A 533 28.55 -23.83 -23.57
CA PRO A 533 27.44 -24.43 -24.34
C PRO A 533 26.31 -25.01 -23.48
N GLU A 534 26.62 -25.46 -22.25
CA GLU A 534 25.64 -25.92 -21.27
C GLU A 534 24.74 -24.76 -20.80
N TRP A 535 25.33 -23.59 -20.55
CA TRP A 535 24.61 -22.36 -20.22
C TRP A 535 23.70 -21.91 -21.37
N LYS A 536 24.15 -22.05 -22.62
CA LYS A 536 23.30 -21.77 -23.79
C LYS A 536 22.05 -22.65 -23.79
N THR A 537 22.25 -23.96 -23.65
CA THR A 537 21.16 -24.95 -23.68
C THR A 537 20.12 -24.67 -22.58
N TYR A 538 20.59 -24.32 -21.38
CA TYR A 538 19.73 -23.88 -20.29
C TYR A 538 18.95 -22.60 -20.65
N SER A 539 19.65 -21.56 -21.11
CA SER A 539 19.05 -20.25 -21.38
C SER A 539 17.99 -20.32 -22.48
N GLU A 540 18.25 -21.06 -23.56
CA GLU A 540 17.31 -21.31 -24.66
C GLU A 540 16.01 -21.95 -24.15
N ALA A 541 16.14 -23.04 -23.39
CA ALA A 541 14.99 -23.74 -22.81
C ALA A 541 14.26 -22.91 -21.74
N TYR A 542 14.98 -22.10 -20.96
CA TYR A 542 14.38 -21.19 -19.98
C TYR A 542 13.54 -20.11 -20.68
N ILE A 543 14.11 -19.43 -21.69
CA ILE A 543 13.42 -18.37 -22.44
C ILE A 543 12.15 -18.92 -23.09
N GLU A 544 12.24 -20.09 -23.75
CA GLU A 544 11.08 -20.72 -24.39
C GLU A 544 9.93 -21.01 -23.41
N LYS A 545 10.26 -21.46 -22.19
CA LYS A 545 9.26 -21.80 -21.16
C LYS A 545 8.70 -20.58 -20.43
N MET A 546 9.45 -19.49 -20.37
CA MET A 546 9.10 -18.31 -19.56
C MET A 546 8.45 -17.19 -20.35
N ALA A 547 8.76 -17.04 -21.63
CA ALA A 547 8.07 -16.08 -22.50
C ALA A 547 6.57 -16.41 -22.57
N TRP A 548 5.71 -15.40 -22.38
CA TRP A 548 4.26 -15.60 -22.30
C TRP A 548 3.45 -14.47 -22.94
N MET A 549 4.02 -13.26 -23.11
CA MET A 549 3.24 -12.09 -23.53
C MET A 549 2.66 -12.24 -24.95
N GLN A 550 3.39 -12.90 -25.86
CA GLN A 550 2.89 -13.17 -27.21
C GLN A 550 1.67 -14.12 -27.20
N ASP A 551 1.59 -15.01 -26.21
CA ASP A 551 0.47 -15.94 -26.06
C ASP A 551 -0.75 -15.24 -25.44
N ALA A 552 -0.54 -14.13 -24.71
CA ALA A 552 -1.58 -13.26 -24.18
C ALA A 552 -2.14 -12.26 -25.22
N GLY A 553 -2.30 -12.70 -26.47
CA GLY A 553 -2.63 -11.85 -27.62
C GLY A 553 -3.90 -10.99 -27.46
N LYS A 554 -4.87 -11.42 -26.63
CA LYS A 554 -6.08 -10.63 -26.32
C LYS A 554 -5.78 -9.29 -25.63
N LEU A 555 -4.67 -9.21 -24.88
CA LEU A 555 -4.28 -8.01 -24.14
C LEU A 555 -3.57 -6.97 -25.00
N LYS A 556 -3.07 -7.37 -26.18
CA LYS A 556 -2.32 -6.50 -27.11
C LYS A 556 -1.14 -5.78 -26.43
N LEU A 557 -0.44 -6.48 -25.53
CA LEU A 557 0.78 -5.94 -24.92
C LEU A 557 1.87 -5.84 -25.99
N GLY A 558 2.55 -4.70 -26.06
CA GLY A 558 3.64 -4.48 -27.01
C GLY A 558 4.96 -5.13 -26.55
N PRO A 559 5.99 -5.14 -27.43
CA PRO A 559 7.30 -5.70 -27.10
C PRO A 559 8.06 -4.88 -26.05
N SER A 560 7.77 -3.58 -25.94
CA SER A 560 8.41 -2.67 -24.99
C SER A 560 7.38 -1.99 -24.10
N LEU A 561 7.64 -2.01 -22.81
CA LEU A 561 6.75 -1.51 -21.75
C LEU A 561 7.51 -0.48 -20.91
N TRP A 562 6.79 0.42 -20.25
CA TRP A 562 7.34 1.16 -19.11
C TRP A 562 7.46 0.25 -17.90
N HIS A 563 8.65 0.15 -17.33
CA HIS A 563 8.94 -0.58 -16.11
C HIS A 563 9.13 0.42 -14.97
N MET A 564 8.53 0.13 -13.83
CA MET A 564 8.56 0.94 -12.63
C MET A 564 8.95 0.04 -11.46
N HIS A 565 9.78 0.53 -10.53
CA HIS A 565 10.05 -0.23 -9.31
C HIS A 565 8.73 -0.44 -8.55
N PRO A 566 8.27 -1.68 -8.31
CA PRO A 566 6.91 -1.91 -7.81
C PRO A 566 6.63 -1.21 -6.48
N VAL A 567 7.49 -1.40 -5.48
CA VAL A 567 7.27 -0.82 -4.14
C VAL A 567 7.48 0.70 -4.11
N GLU A 568 8.45 1.26 -4.84
CA GLU A 568 8.71 2.70 -4.86
C GLU A 568 7.57 3.47 -5.55
N PHE A 569 7.10 2.95 -6.69
CA PHE A 569 6.02 3.57 -7.46
C PHE A 569 4.68 3.47 -6.74
N LEU A 570 4.26 2.27 -6.32
CA LEU A 570 3.00 2.07 -5.60
C LEU A 570 3.03 2.73 -4.21
N GLY A 571 4.20 2.73 -3.55
CA GLY A 571 4.43 3.42 -2.29
C GLY A 571 4.24 4.93 -2.37
N ALA A 572 4.42 5.54 -3.56
CA ALA A 572 4.20 6.96 -3.76
C ALA A 572 2.74 7.39 -3.60
N PHE A 573 1.80 6.44 -3.72
CA PHE A 573 0.36 6.63 -3.52
C PHE A 573 -0.15 6.00 -2.22
N HIS A 574 0.66 5.16 -1.58
CA HIS A 574 0.31 4.49 -0.34
C HIS A 574 0.44 5.46 0.85
N GLU A 575 -0.63 6.20 1.10
CA GLU A 575 -0.65 7.18 2.17
C GLU A 575 -0.87 6.50 3.54
N ASN A 576 0.21 6.06 4.18
CA ASN A 576 0.20 5.73 5.62
C ASN A 576 0.21 7.01 6.47
N ARG A 577 -0.73 7.91 6.20
CA ARG A 577 -0.97 9.05 7.08
C ARG A 577 -1.31 8.50 8.45
N LYS A 578 -0.47 8.77 9.45
CA LYS A 578 -0.81 8.44 10.84
C LYS A 578 -1.91 9.38 11.29
N LEU A 579 -3.01 8.81 11.76
CA LEU A 579 -4.16 9.58 12.23
C LEU A 579 -4.15 9.58 13.77
N ILE A 580 -4.24 10.75 14.40
CA ILE A 580 -4.24 10.84 15.87
C ILE A 580 -5.42 10.08 16.47
N TRP A 581 -5.27 9.62 17.72
CA TRP A 581 -6.28 8.83 18.45
C TRP A 581 -6.67 7.46 17.85
N ILE A 582 -6.23 7.11 16.63
CA ILE A 582 -6.70 5.89 15.97
C ILE A 582 -6.29 4.61 16.69
N LYS A 583 -5.17 4.61 17.43
CA LYS A 583 -4.79 3.46 18.28
C LYS A 583 -5.80 3.20 19.39
N ILE A 584 -6.48 4.23 19.90
CA ILE A 584 -7.56 4.04 20.88
C ILE A 584 -8.77 3.36 20.21
N VAL A 585 -9.07 3.72 18.96
CA VAL A 585 -10.12 3.06 18.17
C VAL A 585 -9.75 1.60 17.93
N GLU A 586 -8.52 1.31 17.49
CA GLU A 586 -8.01 -0.05 17.27
C GLU A 586 -8.09 -0.89 18.56
N GLN A 587 -7.66 -0.33 19.70
CA GLN A 587 -7.71 -1.01 20.99
C GLN A 587 -9.14 -1.35 21.43
N LYS A 588 -10.12 -0.48 21.13
CA LYS A 588 -11.51 -0.65 21.58
C LYS A 588 -12.37 -1.47 20.63
N PHE A 589 -12.15 -1.34 19.32
CA PHE A 589 -13.04 -1.86 18.28
C PHE A 589 -12.36 -2.83 17.32
N GLY A 590 -11.05 -3.02 17.42
CA GLY A 590 -10.27 -3.88 16.53
C GLY A 590 -9.70 -3.13 15.32
N ARG A 591 -8.69 -3.74 14.69
CA ARG A 591 -7.91 -3.16 13.60
C ARG A 591 -8.76 -2.84 12.36
N ASP A 592 -9.65 -3.72 11.93
CA ASP A 592 -10.39 -3.52 10.67
C ASP A 592 -11.37 -2.35 10.73
N ILE A 593 -12.02 -2.16 11.89
CA ILE A 593 -12.86 -0.99 12.16
C ILE A 593 -12.00 0.27 12.19
N ALA A 594 -10.86 0.23 12.89
CA ALA A 594 -9.96 1.36 12.97
C ALA A 594 -9.39 1.75 11.61
N GLU A 595 -8.99 0.80 10.77
CA GLU A 595 -8.45 1.08 9.45
C GLU A 595 -9.53 1.63 8.51
N SER A 596 -10.70 0.99 8.46
CA SER A 596 -11.82 1.49 7.65
C SER A 596 -12.27 2.88 8.08
N PHE A 597 -12.30 3.13 9.39
CA PHE A 597 -12.63 4.44 9.95
C PHE A 597 -11.56 5.48 9.64
N LYS A 598 -10.28 5.14 9.80
CA LYS A 598 -9.12 5.99 9.46
C LYS A 598 -9.21 6.48 8.03
N GLN A 599 -9.34 5.56 7.09
CA GLN A 599 -9.45 5.89 5.66
C GLN A 599 -10.65 6.80 5.39
N LYS A 600 -11.79 6.53 6.04
CA LYS A 600 -13.00 7.37 5.89
C LYS A 600 -12.83 8.77 6.47
N VAL A 601 -12.18 8.91 7.62
CA VAL A 601 -11.89 10.21 8.24
C VAL A 601 -10.94 11.03 7.36
N ILE A 602 -9.92 10.39 6.80
CA ILE A 602 -9.00 11.04 5.85
C ILE A 602 -9.75 11.53 4.61
N SER A 603 -10.55 10.67 3.96
CA SER A 603 -11.36 11.05 2.78
C SER A 603 -12.29 12.21 3.09
N VAL A 604 -13.03 12.18 4.21
CA VAL A 604 -13.94 13.26 4.58
C VAL A 604 -13.18 14.57 4.86
N GLY A 605 -12.04 14.51 5.56
CA GLY A 605 -11.21 15.70 5.80
C GLY A 605 -10.72 16.32 4.49
N THR A 606 -10.18 15.51 3.58
CA THR A 606 -9.74 15.95 2.26
C THR A 606 -10.86 16.60 1.46
N GLU A 607 -12.04 15.96 1.38
CA GLU A 607 -13.20 16.49 0.65
C GLU A 607 -13.72 17.82 1.21
N LEU A 608 -13.55 18.04 2.53
CA LEU A 608 -13.94 19.28 3.20
C LEU A 608 -12.81 20.32 3.28
N SER A 609 -11.59 19.99 2.86
CA SER A 609 -10.40 20.80 3.14
C SER A 609 -10.22 21.08 4.64
N ILE A 610 -10.55 20.11 5.50
CA ILE A 610 -10.32 20.14 6.94
C ILE A 610 -9.27 19.10 7.29
N ASP A 611 -8.31 19.45 8.14
CA ASP A 611 -7.34 18.47 8.64
C ASP A 611 -8.04 17.30 9.37
N PRO A 612 -7.92 16.04 8.90
CA PRO A 612 -8.43 14.84 9.56
C PRO A 612 -8.10 14.71 11.04
N ASP A 613 -6.93 15.19 11.47
CA ASP A 613 -6.53 15.15 12.87
C ASP A 613 -7.37 16.13 13.73
N TYR A 614 -7.88 17.22 13.14
CA TYR A 614 -8.81 18.12 13.83
C TYR A 614 -10.15 17.45 14.09
N ILE A 615 -10.65 16.71 13.10
CA ILE A 615 -11.89 15.92 13.22
C ILE A 615 -11.74 14.88 14.35
N MET A 616 -10.61 14.16 14.37
CA MET A 616 -10.33 13.15 15.41
C MET A 616 -10.19 13.77 16.80
N ALA A 617 -9.56 14.93 16.93
CA ALA A 617 -9.48 15.65 18.20
C ALA A 617 -10.88 16.03 18.72
N CYS A 618 -11.76 16.50 17.84
CA CYS A 618 -13.13 16.85 18.21
C CYS A 618 -13.91 15.63 18.67
N MET A 619 -13.83 14.50 17.95
CA MET A 619 -14.48 13.25 18.35
C MET A 619 -13.94 12.72 19.69
N ALA A 620 -12.64 12.88 19.93
CA ALA A 620 -12.03 12.53 21.21
C ALA A 620 -12.64 13.34 22.35
N LEU A 621 -12.80 14.65 22.17
CA LEU A 621 -13.40 15.51 23.19
C LEU A 621 -14.89 15.17 23.39
N GLU A 622 -15.67 15.13 22.31
CA GLU A 622 -17.12 14.92 22.32
C GLU A 622 -17.53 13.57 22.92
N THR A 623 -16.75 12.53 22.66
CA THR A 623 -17.05 11.19 23.19
C THR A 623 -16.35 10.89 24.50
N GLY A 624 -15.51 11.79 25.02
CA GLY A 624 -14.62 11.53 26.15
C GLY A 624 -13.66 10.37 25.85
N THR A 625 -13.03 10.39 24.67
CA THR A 625 -12.07 9.42 24.12
C THR A 625 -12.64 8.01 23.89
N LYS A 626 -13.98 7.87 23.87
CA LYS A 626 -14.63 6.57 23.68
C LYS A 626 -14.71 6.15 22.22
N PHE A 627 -14.86 7.10 21.30
CA PHE A 627 -15.04 6.86 19.86
C PHE A 627 -16.16 5.84 19.54
N ASN A 628 -17.17 5.71 20.41
CA ASN A 628 -18.28 4.81 20.18
C ASN A 628 -19.42 5.57 19.49
N THR A 629 -19.87 5.10 18.33
CA THR A 629 -20.93 5.70 17.51
C THR A 629 -22.30 5.75 18.21
N SER A 630 -22.48 4.97 19.28
CA SER A 630 -23.69 4.94 20.11
C SER A 630 -23.58 5.78 21.39
N THR A 631 -22.47 6.49 21.62
CA THR A 631 -22.28 7.31 22.83
C THR A 631 -23.38 8.36 22.92
N LYS A 632 -24.25 8.25 23.94
CA LYS A 632 -25.31 9.22 24.24
C LYS A 632 -24.98 9.99 25.52
N ASN A 633 -25.11 11.31 25.47
CA ASN A 633 -25.04 12.13 26.68
C ASN A 633 -26.27 11.86 27.56
N PRO A 634 -26.11 11.47 28.83
CA PRO A 634 -27.26 11.19 29.71
C PRO A 634 -28.17 12.39 29.97
N LYS A 635 -27.66 13.61 29.77
CA LYS A 635 -28.35 14.88 30.08
C LYS A 635 -28.91 15.58 28.84
N SER A 636 -28.78 15.01 27.64
CA SER A 636 -29.30 15.60 26.40
C SER A 636 -29.62 14.54 25.33
N SER A 637 -30.06 14.99 24.16
CA SER A 637 -30.25 14.13 22.98
C SER A 637 -28.94 13.77 22.26
N ALA A 638 -27.83 14.41 22.63
CA ALA A 638 -26.56 14.33 21.94
C ALA A 638 -26.08 12.87 21.80
N THR A 639 -25.83 12.44 20.57
CA THR A 639 -25.52 11.04 20.24
C THR A 639 -24.45 10.92 19.15
N GLY A 640 -23.50 10.01 19.31
CA GLY A 640 -22.52 9.64 18.29
C GLY A 640 -21.16 10.34 18.38
N LEU A 641 -20.36 10.20 17.33
CA LEU A 641 -18.94 10.60 17.27
C LEU A 641 -18.72 12.09 17.49
N ILE A 642 -19.63 12.93 16.99
CA ILE A 642 -19.62 14.39 17.23
C ILE A 642 -20.82 14.85 18.06
N GLN A 643 -21.48 13.93 18.79
CA GLN A 643 -22.58 14.26 19.71
C GLN A 643 -23.78 15.01 19.05
N PHE A 644 -24.26 14.50 17.90
CA PHE A 644 -25.41 15.06 17.17
C PHE A 644 -26.65 15.26 18.05
N MET A 645 -27.21 16.47 18.03
CA MET A 645 -28.49 16.78 18.67
C MET A 645 -29.67 16.27 17.84
N GLU A 646 -30.83 16.06 18.46
CA GLU A 646 -32.00 15.48 17.79
C GLU A 646 -32.52 16.34 16.63
N ASN A 647 -32.61 17.65 16.83
CA ASN A 647 -33.00 18.58 15.77
C ASN A 647 -31.98 18.57 14.62
N THR A 648 -30.68 18.62 14.93
CA THR A 648 -29.62 18.53 13.93
C THR A 648 -29.67 17.21 13.15
N ALA A 649 -29.96 16.08 13.82
CA ALA A 649 -30.13 14.81 13.15
C ALA A 649 -31.32 14.84 12.19
N ALA A 650 -32.42 15.50 12.56
CA ALA A 650 -33.58 15.70 11.70
C ALA A 650 -33.26 16.57 10.47
N ASP A 651 -32.52 17.68 10.65
CA ASP A 651 -32.08 18.56 9.56
C ASP A 651 -31.19 17.82 8.54
N LEU A 652 -30.42 16.83 9.01
CA LEU A 652 -29.59 15.96 8.19
C LEU A 652 -30.35 14.77 7.57
N GLY A 653 -31.68 14.71 7.75
CA GLY A 653 -32.55 13.66 7.22
C GLY A 653 -32.43 12.32 7.95
N THR A 654 -32.11 12.33 9.24
CA THR A 654 -31.96 11.13 10.07
C THR A 654 -32.50 11.32 11.50
N THR A 655 -32.18 10.41 12.42
CA THR A 655 -32.50 10.53 13.85
C THR A 655 -31.31 10.09 14.69
N THR A 656 -31.22 10.54 15.94
CA THR A 656 -30.20 10.08 16.90
C THR A 656 -30.25 8.56 17.13
N THR A 657 -31.45 7.97 17.06
CA THR A 657 -31.65 6.50 17.14
C THR A 657 -31.10 5.77 15.92
N LYS A 658 -31.19 6.35 14.72
CA LYS A 658 -30.55 5.78 13.52
C LYS A 658 -29.03 5.95 13.57
N LEU A 659 -28.57 7.15 13.96
CA LEU A 659 -27.14 7.46 14.10
C LEU A 659 -26.45 6.51 15.08
N SER A 660 -27.07 6.19 16.22
CA SER A 660 -26.46 5.28 17.23
C SER A 660 -26.29 3.84 16.76
N LYS A 661 -26.99 3.43 15.70
CA LYS A 661 -26.91 2.09 15.12
C LYS A 661 -25.93 2.01 13.94
N MET A 662 -25.37 3.14 13.51
CA MET A 662 -24.42 3.21 12.41
C MET A 662 -23.02 2.75 12.82
N THR A 663 -22.31 2.21 11.85
CA THR A 663 -20.86 2.00 11.93
C THR A 663 -20.10 3.33 11.96
N HIS A 664 -18.82 3.28 12.35
CA HIS A 664 -17.95 4.45 12.31
C HIS A 664 -17.87 5.09 10.92
N VAL A 665 -17.81 4.25 9.87
CA VAL A 665 -17.73 4.71 8.48
C VAL A 665 -19.04 5.36 8.01
N GLU A 666 -20.19 4.76 8.31
CA GLU A 666 -21.50 5.32 7.93
C GLU A 666 -21.78 6.65 8.64
N GLN A 667 -21.40 6.76 9.92
CA GLN A 667 -21.64 7.99 10.68
C GLN A 667 -20.78 9.17 10.16
N MET A 668 -19.63 8.89 9.52
CA MET A 668 -18.79 9.92 8.87
C MET A 668 -19.47 10.60 7.68
N ASP A 669 -20.38 9.94 6.97
CA ASP A 669 -21.15 10.60 5.91
C ASP A 669 -22.05 11.71 6.47
N TYR A 670 -22.56 11.52 7.68
CA TYR A 670 -23.34 12.53 8.39
C TYR A 670 -22.46 13.62 9.01
N VAL A 671 -21.25 13.29 9.46
CA VAL A 671 -20.25 14.30 9.86
C VAL A 671 -19.91 15.22 8.69
N LYS A 672 -19.72 14.65 7.48
CA LYS A 672 -19.49 15.44 6.27
C LYS A 672 -20.67 16.35 5.93
N LYS A 673 -21.89 15.82 5.96
CA LYS A 673 -23.11 16.63 5.71
C LYS A 673 -23.25 17.75 6.74
N TYR A 674 -22.97 17.45 8.01
CA TYR A 674 -23.02 18.42 9.10
C TYR A 674 -22.05 19.59 8.89
N PHE A 675 -20.78 19.33 8.58
CA PHE A 675 -19.82 20.41 8.37
C PHE A 675 -20.14 21.26 7.14
N ASN A 676 -20.59 20.66 6.03
CA ASN A 676 -21.08 21.43 4.88
C ASN A 676 -22.30 22.30 5.23
N MET A 677 -23.26 21.75 5.99
CA MET A 677 -24.42 22.49 6.46
C MET A 677 -24.00 23.68 7.32
N GLN A 678 -23.05 23.51 8.25
CA GLN A 678 -22.57 24.61 9.09
C GLN A 678 -21.80 25.66 8.28
N ALA A 679 -20.97 25.26 7.33
CA ALA A 679 -20.30 26.20 6.44
C ALA A 679 -21.31 27.06 5.65
N ALA A 680 -22.39 26.46 5.18
CA ALA A 680 -23.48 27.16 4.50
C ALA A 680 -24.25 28.10 5.45
N ASN A 681 -24.63 27.61 6.65
CA ASN A 681 -25.40 28.38 7.64
C ASN A 681 -24.70 29.66 8.09
N PHE A 682 -23.37 29.63 8.18
CA PHE A 682 -22.56 30.78 8.64
C PHE A 682 -21.86 31.51 7.51
N ASN A 683 -22.06 31.08 6.25
CA ASN A 683 -21.33 31.57 5.08
C ASN A 683 -19.81 31.64 5.33
N TYR A 684 -19.27 30.59 5.97
CA TYR A 684 -17.87 30.50 6.37
C TYR A 684 -17.29 29.16 5.90
N PRO A 685 -16.51 29.15 4.79
CA PRO A 685 -16.13 27.93 4.11
C PRO A 685 -15.15 27.09 4.93
N THR A 686 -15.31 25.77 4.90
CA THR A 686 -14.51 24.81 5.68
C THR A 686 -13.00 24.90 5.45
N LYS A 687 -12.57 25.31 4.25
CA LYS A 687 -11.14 25.54 3.92
C LYS A 687 -10.46 26.62 4.77
N GLU A 688 -11.24 27.48 5.42
CA GLU A 688 -10.75 28.56 6.29
C GLU A 688 -10.80 28.19 7.77
N TRP A 689 -11.33 27.01 8.12
CA TRP A 689 -11.53 26.61 9.50
C TRP A 689 -10.22 26.18 10.16
N SER A 690 -9.91 26.78 11.31
CA SER A 690 -8.88 26.28 12.23
C SER A 690 -9.38 25.09 13.06
N LEU A 691 -8.50 24.42 13.81
CA LEU A 691 -8.88 23.42 14.82
C LEU A 691 -9.98 23.96 15.76
N GLY A 692 -9.86 25.22 16.16
CA GLY A 692 -10.84 25.90 17.00
C GLY A 692 -12.19 26.01 16.31
N ASP A 693 -12.21 26.39 15.03
CA ASP A 693 -13.45 26.57 14.27
C ASP A 693 -14.14 25.23 13.98
N VAL A 694 -13.39 24.17 13.70
CA VAL A 694 -13.96 22.81 13.58
C VAL A 694 -14.70 22.44 14.87
N TYR A 695 -14.09 22.68 16.04
CA TYR A 695 -14.74 22.37 17.31
C TYR A 695 -15.91 23.31 17.63
N LEU A 696 -15.75 24.61 17.41
CA LEU A 696 -16.82 25.59 17.61
C LEU A 696 -18.02 25.32 16.70
N SER A 697 -17.80 24.83 15.47
CA SER A 697 -18.86 24.41 14.57
C SER A 697 -19.71 23.27 15.14
N ILE A 698 -19.18 22.47 16.08
CA ILE A 698 -19.89 21.38 16.78
C ILE A 698 -20.53 21.94 18.05
N PHE A 699 -19.76 22.68 18.84
CA PHE A 699 -20.13 23.07 20.19
C PHE A 699 -21.01 24.33 20.26
N THR A 700 -20.62 25.40 19.57
CA THR A 700 -21.33 26.69 19.56
C THR A 700 -21.01 27.48 18.28
N PRO A 701 -21.71 27.17 17.17
CA PRO A 701 -21.29 27.55 15.82
C PRO A 701 -21.13 29.06 15.60
N SER A 702 -21.99 29.89 16.22
CA SER A 702 -21.91 31.35 16.08
C SER A 702 -20.60 31.93 16.63
N ALA A 703 -19.90 31.23 17.54
CA ALA A 703 -18.63 31.69 18.07
C ALA A 703 -17.45 31.49 17.10
N MET A 704 -17.63 30.82 15.96
CA MET A 704 -16.61 30.84 14.90
C MET A 704 -16.31 32.28 14.43
N LEU A 705 -17.33 33.15 14.44
CA LEU A 705 -17.26 34.50 13.87
C LEU A 705 -16.85 35.60 14.87
N ILE A 706 -16.63 35.25 16.15
CA ILE A 706 -16.23 36.21 17.19
C ILE A 706 -14.73 36.17 17.48
N LYS A 707 -14.21 37.17 18.19
CA LYS A 707 -12.79 37.26 18.55
C LYS A 707 -12.48 36.34 19.73
N ASP A 708 -11.21 35.93 19.84
CA ASP A 708 -10.73 35.05 20.91
C ASP A 708 -11.01 35.61 22.32
N SER A 709 -10.96 36.93 22.48
CA SER A 709 -11.25 37.62 23.75
C SER A 709 -12.74 37.70 24.10
N ASP A 710 -13.63 37.39 23.16
CA ASP A 710 -15.06 37.60 23.35
C ASP A 710 -15.64 36.49 24.22
N THR A 711 -16.59 36.88 25.07
CA THR A 711 -17.30 35.96 25.97
C THR A 711 -18.35 35.19 25.18
N VAL A 712 -18.26 33.86 25.20
CA VAL A 712 -19.26 32.95 24.64
C VAL A 712 -20.38 32.71 25.65
N TYR A 713 -20.04 32.40 26.90
CA TYR A 713 -21.00 32.24 28.00
C TYR A 713 -20.54 32.93 29.28
N ALA A 714 -21.49 33.40 30.09
CA ALA A 714 -21.21 34.08 31.34
C ALA A 714 -22.01 33.51 32.51
N LYS A 715 -21.46 33.63 33.72
CA LYS A 715 -22.10 33.20 34.98
C LYS A 715 -23.50 33.78 35.11
N GLY A 716 -24.46 32.92 35.42
CA GLY A 716 -25.90 33.24 35.43
C GLY A 716 -26.66 32.70 34.22
N GLN A 717 -25.98 32.35 33.13
CA GLN A 717 -26.59 31.65 32.00
C GLN A 717 -26.64 30.14 32.24
N ARG A 718 -27.73 29.48 31.82
CA ARG A 718 -27.82 28.01 31.85
C ARG A 718 -26.69 27.36 31.05
N ALA A 719 -26.34 27.94 29.90
CA ALA A 719 -25.25 27.46 29.04
C ALA A 719 -23.88 27.53 29.72
N TYR A 720 -23.62 28.54 30.56
CA TYR A 720 -22.41 28.60 31.37
C TYR A 720 -22.39 27.47 32.42
N ALA A 721 -23.50 27.25 33.13
CA ALA A 721 -23.58 26.26 34.21
C ALA A 721 -23.34 24.82 33.75
N VAL A 722 -23.69 24.47 32.50
CA VAL A 722 -23.48 23.13 31.94
C VAL A 722 -22.14 22.95 31.24
N ASN A 723 -21.41 24.05 30.98
CA ASN A 723 -20.15 24.06 30.24
C ASN A 723 -18.96 24.58 31.06
N LEU A 724 -19.03 24.49 32.39
CA LEU A 724 -17.99 24.95 33.32
C LEU A 724 -16.59 24.39 33.04
N PHE A 725 -16.49 23.26 32.34
CA PHE A 725 -15.22 22.70 31.88
C PHE A 725 -14.39 23.70 31.03
N HIS A 726 -15.04 24.63 30.34
CA HIS A 726 -14.40 25.61 29.49
C HIS A 726 -13.99 26.91 30.21
N ASP A 727 -14.41 27.13 31.46
CA ASP A 727 -13.95 28.28 32.26
C ASP A 727 -12.63 27.89 32.96
N ARG A 728 -11.50 28.23 32.33
CA ARG A 728 -10.19 27.73 32.75
C ARG A 728 -9.59 28.56 33.89
N ASN A 729 -9.88 29.84 33.92
CA ASN A 729 -9.38 30.77 34.93
C ASN A 729 -10.35 30.97 36.11
N LYS A 730 -11.58 30.42 36.01
CA LYS A 730 -12.65 30.50 37.00
C LYS A 730 -13.14 31.92 37.27
N ASP A 731 -13.06 32.80 36.27
CA ASP A 731 -13.44 34.21 36.39
C ASP A 731 -14.95 34.47 36.22
N GLY A 732 -15.73 33.42 35.92
CA GLY A 732 -17.16 33.56 35.68
C GLY A 732 -17.52 33.77 34.21
N LYS A 733 -16.57 33.69 33.28
CA LYS A 733 -16.77 33.80 31.83
C LYS A 733 -16.11 32.63 31.12
N ILE A 734 -16.69 32.25 29.98
CA ILE A 734 -16.10 31.29 29.05
C ILE A 734 -15.85 32.07 27.76
N THR A 735 -14.58 32.28 27.43
CA THR A 735 -14.17 32.96 26.20
C THR A 735 -13.94 31.99 25.04
N LYS A 736 -13.95 32.49 23.81
CA LYS A 736 -13.57 31.68 22.63
C LYS A 736 -12.16 31.09 22.82
N ALA A 737 -11.20 31.90 23.28
CA ALA A 737 -9.83 31.45 23.53
C ALA A 737 -9.75 30.23 24.46
N GLU A 738 -10.54 30.20 25.53
CA GLU A 738 -10.51 29.08 26.48
C GLU A 738 -11.09 27.79 25.89
N ILE A 739 -12.15 27.90 25.10
CA ILE A 739 -12.72 26.78 24.37
C ILE A 739 -11.68 26.20 23.38
N VAL A 740 -11.04 27.06 22.59
CA VAL A 740 -9.99 26.67 21.64
C VAL A 740 -8.83 26.00 22.36
N LYS A 741 -8.39 26.55 23.49
CA LYS A 741 -7.27 25.99 24.26
C LYS A 741 -7.58 24.60 24.86
N ASN A 742 -8.85 24.24 25.02
CA ASN A 742 -9.23 22.90 25.46
C ASN A 742 -9.11 21.88 24.32
N ILE A 743 -9.59 22.22 23.12
CA ILE A 743 -9.45 21.32 21.96
C ILE A 743 -7.99 21.15 21.53
N GLU A 744 -7.16 22.20 21.65
CA GLU A 744 -5.71 22.10 21.44
C GLU A 744 -5.05 21.05 22.34
N GLY A 745 -5.54 20.87 23.57
CA GLY A 745 -5.07 19.83 24.49
C GLY A 745 -5.32 18.42 23.94
N PHE A 746 -6.53 18.16 23.45
CA PHE A 746 -6.90 16.86 22.85
C PHE A 746 -6.17 16.60 21.54
N TYR A 747 -5.98 17.63 20.72
CA TYR A 747 -5.17 17.53 19.51
C TYR A 747 -3.72 17.14 19.83
N LYS A 748 -3.10 17.82 20.81
CA LYS A 748 -1.73 17.54 21.24
C LYS A 748 -1.59 16.14 21.85
N ASP A 749 -2.53 15.73 22.71
CA ASP A 749 -2.49 14.40 23.33
C ASP A 749 -2.74 13.27 22.33
N GLY A 750 -3.51 13.52 21.27
CA GLY A 750 -3.81 12.53 20.24
C GLY A 750 -2.58 11.97 19.52
N PHE A 751 -1.50 12.75 19.42
CA PHE A 751 -0.24 12.27 18.83
C PHE A 751 0.38 11.09 19.57
N LYS A 752 0.11 10.93 20.88
CA LYS A 752 0.53 9.74 21.65
C LYS A 752 -0.12 8.46 21.13
N TYR A 753 -1.26 8.60 20.46
CA TYR A 753 -2.11 7.52 19.99
C TYR A 753 -2.22 7.49 18.45
N ALA A 754 -1.29 8.14 17.75
CA ALA A 754 -1.26 8.15 16.30
C ALA A 754 -0.90 6.77 15.73
N GLY A 755 -1.58 6.36 14.66
CA GLY A 755 -1.47 5.04 14.03
C GLY A 755 -1.75 5.07 12.53
#